data_AF-A0A7S0JF13-F1
#
_entry.id   AF-A0A7S0JF13-F1
#
_cell.length_a   1.000
_cell.length_b   1.000
_cell.length_c   1.000
_cell.angle_alpha   90.00
_cell.angle_beta   90.00
_cell.angle_gamma   90.00
#
_symmetry.space_group_name_H-M   'P 1'
#
loop_
_entity.id
_entity.type
_entity.pdbx_description
1 polymer ?
#
loop_
_entity_poly.entity_id
_entity_poly.type
_entity_poly.pdbx_seq_one_letter_code
_entity_poly.pdbx_strand_id
1 'polypeptide(L)'
;HSENKLFKKVMLVFSHLCDEAGRLCARARMNVLPRLLLLGEDEAEGGDVELRQRPEVDGAAVLPLLCDLQALVADVNALVVNFSHQLASLYERRQRLYVSTFKSVHLRRVFEELGSLLSLLHLCDLLTTRGKRLREALAAYVQMIKTMRQDPGKHGSNSSELAALEARVADMDERLCRGSLLRNAITQPLEVPGVIMLGTNPQFMEELAENLKHSIAHVGGVLGSANEQLQREQILALVALYAFYCSLSTAAPDSKLFKLVWALAKRVPLLPLYAHVCARPLELLVALVPIASRSMTLHAAQLRQAEYLRGLDSDLGKEIQLLSLNVSSWAMRFSSDLTSHPSKSEVLLVRAALVITGLLLALRLGQLARSCICAHLELREPLRKQSLQEILSALELLATVEEVFAAQAIALGEMCMHACRALSRQLYKLLTPIKSKLESKKRDPSDGELDRLAAVTLALRMIEGPPTRQRLLVAQLAMHACQLKMVLRDSEHEESSRLLSKMGLLSDCQGVLASACDCTFLFGARELLPELFRLAHASGRPRVLRSLLAAAQHCIPVLRRASAIGGVSPVSLLADKAFSRPLEGGAAPSTWAEAFGGLLGALLEEQVLKPLSLELETDLRLEVHLAASPADGDRRDGKPGLTREGRERRSQLSSLVKAPPLSLLGDFVWVRACVQHHLDASFYNLTTVALHDWKTYAEMRSLATERFGLSFTNTHLPAVACLPGQTLYEGLDVLQIMRNIHVFVVCFRYNLNNQIFVESAAATEGKHLNTISIRHVANSIKIHGGGIMDTTVNFAYQFLKQRLFLFSQFLFDDHIKSRLIKDVRYFRLERGNIGNRYPFARADRFNKEIRKLGVSAEEGLTVLDRFRMLLTEIGNAMGYVRMVR
;
A
#
# COMPACT_ATOMS: atom_id res chain seq x y z
N HIS A 1 -43.88 -44.05 10.50
CA HIS A 1 -43.17 -45.13 9.78
C HIS A 1 -42.73 -44.61 8.41
N SER A 2 -41.48 -44.12 8.26
CA SER A 2 -40.94 -43.71 6.95
C SER A 2 -39.46 -43.28 7.01
N GLU A 3 -38.63 -43.87 7.88
CA GLU A 3 -37.18 -43.60 7.83
C GLU A 3 -36.52 -44.67 6.95
N ASN A 4 -36.39 -44.41 5.65
CA ASN A 4 -35.47 -45.21 4.85
C ASN A 4 -34.04 -44.95 5.34
N LYS A 5 -33.54 -45.85 6.19
CA LYS A 5 -32.19 -45.78 6.79
C LYS A 5 -31.10 -45.71 5.72
N LEU A 6 -31.33 -46.31 4.56
CA LEU A 6 -30.38 -46.32 3.45
C LEU A 6 -30.27 -44.94 2.79
N PHE A 7 -31.39 -44.28 2.50
CA PHE A 7 -31.38 -42.92 1.93
C PHE A 7 -30.69 -41.92 2.86
N LYS A 8 -30.99 -41.98 4.17
CA LYS A 8 -30.33 -41.12 5.16
C LYS A 8 -28.82 -41.37 5.23
N LYS A 9 -28.38 -42.63 5.11
CA LYS A 9 -26.96 -42.99 5.07
C LYS A 9 -26.28 -42.41 3.83
N VAL A 10 -26.91 -42.51 2.65
CA VAL A 10 -26.39 -41.93 1.41
C VAL A 10 -26.24 -40.41 1.51
N MET A 11 -27.27 -39.71 1.99
CA MET A 11 -27.21 -38.26 2.19
C MET A 11 -26.14 -37.85 3.20
N LEU A 12 -25.98 -38.61 4.30
CA LEU A 12 -24.95 -38.36 5.31
C LEU A 12 -23.54 -38.52 4.72
N VAL A 13 -23.28 -39.59 3.97
CA VAL A 13 -21.98 -39.82 3.32
C VAL A 13 -21.65 -38.67 2.36
N PHE A 14 -22.53 -38.33 1.41
CA PHE A 14 -22.25 -37.24 0.48
C PHE A 14 -22.18 -35.87 1.15
N SER A 15 -22.98 -35.61 2.20
CA SER A 15 -22.84 -34.37 2.98
C SER A 15 -21.48 -34.27 3.68
N HIS A 16 -20.95 -35.40 4.17
CA HIS A 16 -19.67 -35.44 4.85
C HIS A 16 -18.53 -35.21 3.86
N LEU A 17 -18.55 -35.89 2.71
CA LEU A 17 -17.55 -35.72 1.66
C LEU A 17 -17.52 -34.28 1.12
N CYS A 18 -18.69 -33.67 0.89
CA CYS A 18 -18.76 -32.28 0.45
C CYS A 18 -18.28 -31.28 1.54
N ASP A 19 -18.57 -31.54 2.82
CA ASP A 19 -18.07 -30.72 3.93
C ASP A 19 -16.55 -30.86 4.08
N GLU A 20 -16.01 -32.07 3.95
CA GLU A 20 -14.58 -32.35 3.96
C GLU A 20 -13.85 -31.66 2.81
N ALA A 21 -14.41 -31.71 1.59
CA ALA A 21 -13.89 -30.98 0.43
C ALA A 21 -13.81 -29.47 0.71
N GLY A 22 -14.88 -28.91 1.29
CA GLY A 22 -14.93 -27.51 1.70
C GLY A 22 -13.89 -27.14 2.76
N ARG A 23 -13.60 -28.03 3.70
CA ARG A 23 -12.57 -27.83 4.75
C ARG A 23 -11.16 -27.90 4.17
N LEU A 24 -10.88 -28.82 3.24
CA LEU A 24 -9.59 -28.92 2.56
C LEU A 24 -9.30 -27.66 1.73
N CYS A 25 -10.29 -27.18 0.97
CA CYS A 25 -10.18 -25.90 0.25
C CYS A 25 -9.89 -24.72 1.19
N ALA A 26 -10.56 -24.66 2.35
CA ALA A 26 -10.30 -23.63 3.36
C ALA A 26 -8.90 -23.75 3.97
N ARG A 27 -8.46 -24.96 4.34
CA ARG A 27 -7.11 -25.24 4.85
C ARG A 27 -6.04 -24.82 3.85
N ALA A 28 -6.25 -25.09 2.56
CA ALA A 28 -5.32 -24.68 1.51
C ALA A 28 -5.24 -23.16 1.38
N ARG A 29 -6.39 -22.45 1.31
CA ARG A 29 -6.44 -20.97 1.23
C ARG A 29 -5.87 -20.26 2.46
N MET A 30 -5.93 -20.89 3.63
CA MET A 30 -5.46 -20.28 4.88
C MET A 30 -3.97 -20.51 5.13
N ASN A 31 -3.44 -21.70 4.81
CA ASN A 31 -2.10 -22.10 5.22
C ASN A 31 -1.15 -22.30 4.04
N VAL A 32 -1.55 -23.05 3.00
CA VAL A 32 -0.63 -23.52 1.94
C VAL A 32 -0.47 -22.49 0.82
N LEU A 33 -1.58 -21.93 0.31
CA LEU A 33 -1.55 -20.99 -0.82
C LEU A 33 -0.82 -19.66 -0.53
N PRO A 34 -1.00 -18.99 0.63
CA PRO A 34 -0.23 -17.79 0.97
C PRO A 34 1.28 -18.02 0.95
N ARG A 35 1.70 -19.19 1.43
CA ARG A 35 3.10 -19.60 1.56
C ARG A 35 3.73 -19.90 0.22
N LEU A 36 3.02 -20.63 -0.65
CA LEU A 36 3.46 -20.90 -2.02
C LEU A 36 3.50 -19.64 -2.87
N LEU A 37 2.58 -18.69 -2.67
CA LEU A 37 2.57 -17.40 -3.38
C LEU A 37 3.88 -16.64 -3.18
N LEU A 38 4.36 -16.53 -1.94
CA LEU A 38 5.60 -15.80 -1.63
C LEU A 38 6.87 -16.46 -2.19
N LEU A 39 6.89 -17.80 -2.26
CA LEU A 39 8.00 -18.54 -2.86
C LEU A 39 7.99 -18.48 -4.39
N GLY A 40 6.84 -18.12 -4.97
CA GLY A 40 6.63 -17.95 -6.40
C GLY A 40 7.16 -16.62 -6.96
N GLU A 41 7.51 -15.67 -6.09
CA GLU A 41 7.98 -14.34 -6.49
C GLU A 41 9.47 -14.38 -6.85
N ASP A 42 9.79 -13.99 -8.08
CA ASP A 42 11.17 -13.84 -8.54
C ASP A 42 11.81 -12.58 -7.91
N GLU A 43 13.11 -12.67 -7.57
CA GLU A 43 13.89 -11.51 -7.12
C GLU A 43 14.12 -10.55 -8.29
N ALA A 44 14.01 -9.23 -8.04
CA ALA A 44 14.37 -8.23 -9.03
C ALA A 44 15.84 -8.40 -9.45
N GLU A 45 16.10 -8.45 -10.75
CA GLU A 45 17.46 -8.55 -11.31
C GLU A 45 18.27 -7.31 -10.88
N GLY A 46 19.14 -7.44 -9.87
CA GLY A 46 20.06 -6.37 -9.45
C GLY A 46 20.28 -6.19 -7.94
N GLY A 47 19.62 -6.97 -7.07
CA GLY A 47 19.83 -6.90 -5.63
C GLY A 47 21.24 -7.28 -5.17
N ASP A 48 21.81 -6.48 -4.25
CA ASP A 48 23.15 -6.67 -3.65
C ASP A 48 23.32 -8.11 -3.14
N VAL A 49 24.36 -8.81 -3.63
CA VAL A 49 24.65 -10.23 -3.37
C VAL A 49 24.90 -10.51 -1.88
N GLU A 50 25.32 -9.51 -1.11
CA GLU A 50 25.66 -9.62 0.31
C GLU A 50 24.45 -9.74 1.25
N LEU A 51 23.27 -9.27 0.83
CA LEU A 51 22.00 -9.39 1.58
C LEU A 51 21.25 -10.70 1.26
N ARG A 52 21.72 -11.47 0.27
CA ARG A 52 21.10 -12.74 -0.11
C ARG A 52 21.31 -13.76 1.01
N GLN A 53 20.20 -14.23 1.59
CA GLN A 53 20.25 -15.46 2.37
C GLN A 53 20.76 -16.59 1.48
N ARG A 54 21.55 -17.49 2.06
CA ARG A 54 22.07 -18.62 1.31
C ARG A 54 20.90 -19.47 0.79
N PRO A 55 20.86 -19.82 -0.50
CA PRO A 55 19.74 -20.57 -1.08
C PRO A 55 19.55 -21.95 -0.43
N GLU A 56 20.60 -22.50 0.20
CA GLU A 56 20.50 -23.74 0.98
C GLU A 56 19.65 -23.58 2.25
N VAL A 57 19.67 -22.42 2.90
CA VAL A 57 18.88 -22.13 4.11
C VAL A 57 17.41 -21.94 3.75
N ASP A 58 17.14 -21.25 2.64
CA ASP A 58 15.78 -21.13 2.08
C ASP A 58 15.21 -22.51 1.74
N GLY A 59 16.00 -23.39 1.13
CA GLY A 59 15.58 -24.76 0.82
C GLY A 59 15.21 -25.57 2.06
N ALA A 60 15.96 -25.42 3.16
CA ALA A 60 15.62 -26.05 4.45
C ALA A 60 14.31 -25.49 5.05
N ALA A 61 14.12 -24.17 4.99
CA ALA A 61 12.93 -23.49 5.50
C ALA A 61 11.64 -23.87 4.73
N VAL A 62 11.78 -24.28 3.46
CA VAL A 62 10.67 -24.69 2.59
C VAL A 62 10.19 -26.12 2.84
N LEU A 63 11.00 -27.01 3.43
CA LEU A 63 10.63 -28.41 3.63
C LEU A 63 9.33 -28.63 4.42
N PRO A 64 9.06 -27.92 5.55
CA PRO A 64 7.78 -28.05 6.25
C PRO A 64 6.58 -27.71 5.36
N LEU A 65 6.71 -26.71 4.49
CA LEU A 65 5.66 -26.35 3.53
C LEU A 65 5.43 -27.48 2.51
N LEU A 66 6.50 -28.09 2.01
CA LEU A 66 6.36 -29.20 1.08
C LEU A 66 5.75 -30.44 1.76
N CYS A 67 6.03 -30.67 3.04
CA CYS A 67 5.34 -31.71 3.82
C CYS A 67 3.84 -31.38 3.98
N ASP A 68 3.49 -30.13 4.30
CA ASP A 68 2.10 -29.67 4.38
C ASP A 68 1.37 -29.81 3.04
N LEU A 69 2.05 -29.49 1.94
CA LEU A 69 1.53 -29.64 0.58
C LEU A 69 1.36 -31.12 0.21
N GLN A 70 2.33 -31.98 0.55
CA GLN A 70 2.24 -33.42 0.33
C GLN A 70 1.05 -34.02 1.07
N ALA A 71 0.86 -33.65 2.34
CA ALA A 71 -0.28 -34.08 3.14
C ALA A 71 -1.60 -33.60 2.53
N LEU A 72 -1.68 -32.33 2.11
CA LEU A 72 -2.86 -31.80 1.44
C LEU A 72 -3.17 -32.56 0.14
N VAL A 73 -2.17 -32.81 -0.71
CA VAL A 73 -2.35 -33.55 -1.97
C VAL A 73 -2.78 -34.99 -1.71
N ALA A 74 -2.21 -35.66 -0.71
CA ALA A 74 -2.60 -37.01 -0.32
C ALA A 74 -4.06 -37.05 0.17
N ASP A 75 -4.46 -36.11 1.02
CA ASP A 75 -5.84 -35.98 1.53
C ASP A 75 -6.83 -35.74 0.37
N VAL A 76 -6.49 -34.84 -0.56
CA VAL A 76 -7.32 -34.54 -1.73
C VAL A 76 -7.44 -35.75 -2.65
N ASN A 77 -6.34 -36.45 -2.93
CA ASN A 77 -6.34 -37.65 -3.77
C ASN A 77 -7.20 -38.77 -3.16
N ALA A 78 -7.05 -39.02 -1.85
CA ALA A 78 -7.87 -39.99 -1.13
C ALA A 78 -9.36 -39.62 -1.18
N LEU A 79 -9.69 -38.33 -1.05
CA LEU A 79 -11.06 -37.84 -1.13
C LEU A 79 -11.63 -37.98 -2.55
N VAL A 80 -10.85 -37.69 -3.60
CA VAL A 80 -11.24 -37.91 -5.01
C VAL A 80 -11.52 -39.38 -5.28
N VAL A 81 -10.69 -40.30 -4.77
CA VAL A 81 -10.92 -41.75 -4.86
C VAL A 81 -12.23 -42.12 -4.16
N ASN A 82 -12.47 -41.62 -2.94
CA ASN A 82 -13.68 -41.90 -2.19
C ASN A 82 -14.95 -41.36 -2.89
N PHE A 83 -14.94 -40.13 -3.40
CA PHE A 83 -16.02 -39.59 -4.23
C PHE A 83 -16.31 -40.50 -5.43
N SER A 84 -15.27 -40.91 -6.15
CA SER A 84 -15.39 -41.74 -7.34
C SER A 84 -15.98 -43.11 -7.00
N HIS A 85 -15.52 -43.75 -5.93
CA HIS A 85 -16.01 -45.07 -5.47
C HIS A 85 -17.46 -45.02 -5.00
N GLN A 86 -17.83 -44.01 -4.19
CA GLN A 86 -19.20 -43.87 -3.69
C GLN A 86 -20.18 -43.53 -4.82
N LEU A 87 -19.78 -42.68 -5.78
CA LEU A 87 -20.60 -42.37 -6.95
C LEU A 87 -20.73 -43.59 -7.88
N ALA A 88 -19.64 -44.31 -8.14
CA ALA A 88 -19.67 -45.51 -8.97
C ALA A 88 -20.59 -46.60 -8.41
N SER A 89 -20.52 -46.85 -7.10
CA SER A 89 -21.41 -47.78 -6.43
C SER A 89 -22.87 -47.29 -6.45
N LEU A 90 -23.10 -45.99 -6.24
CA LEU A 90 -24.46 -45.45 -6.29
C LEU A 90 -25.09 -45.60 -7.68
N TYR A 91 -24.33 -45.32 -8.73
CA TYR A 91 -24.78 -45.33 -10.12
C TYR A 91 -24.48 -46.66 -10.82
N GLU A 92 -24.78 -47.78 -10.16
CA GLU A 92 -24.64 -49.12 -10.75
C GLU A 92 -26.01 -49.76 -11.06
N ARG A 93 -26.17 -50.38 -12.25
CA ARG A 93 -27.44 -51.02 -12.66
C ARG A 93 -27.96 -52.08 -11.68
N ARG A 94 -27.05 -52.75 -10.97
CA ARG A 94 -27.36 -53.83 -10.03
C ARG A 94 -27.83 -53.29 -8.67
N GLN A 95 -27.58 -52.02 -8.37
CA GLN A 95 -27.90 -51.40 -7.10
C GLN A 95 -29.41 -51.11 -7.01
N ARG A 96 -30.09 -51.67 -6.01
CA ARG A 96 -31.54 -51.43 -5.79
C ARG A 96 -31.86 -49.94 -5.62
N LEU A 97 -31.00 -49.19 -4.92
CA LEU A 97 -31.13 -47.75 -4.68
C LEU A 97 -31.04 -46.92 -5.98
N TYR A 98 -30.21 -47.35 -6.94
CA TYR A 98 -30.15 -46.72 -8.27
C TYR A 98 -31.49 -46.87 -8.97
N VAL A 99 -31.97 -48.12 -9.09
CA VAL A 99 -33.21 -48.44 -9.80
C VAL A 99 -34.44 -47.81 -9.14
N SER A 100 -34.50 -47.76 -7.81
CA SER A 100 -35.64 -47.21 -7.07
C SER A 100 -35.69 -45.68 -7.07
N THR A 101 -34.53 -45.03 -6.86
CA THR A 101 -34.48 -43.64 -6.38
C THR A 101 -33.48 -42.79 -7.15
N PHE A 102 -32.25 -43.27 -7.41
CA PHE A 102 -31.19 -42.43 -7.95
C PHE A 102 -31.07 -42.42 -9.49
N LYS A 103 -31.87 -43.20 -10.21
CA LYS A 103 -31.88 -43.25 -11.68
C LYS A 103 -32.18 -41.91 -12.36
N SER A 104 -32.91 -41.01 -11.69
CA SER A 104 -33.23 -39.67 -12.21
C SER A 104 -32.87 -38.57 -11.22
N VAL A 105 -31.92 -38.82 -10.33
CA VAL A 105 -31.45 -37.84 -9.34
C VAL A 105 -30.03 -37.43 -9.72
N HIS A 106 -29.89 -36.16 -10.05
CA HIS A 106 -28.61 -35.56 -10.41
C HIS A 106 -28.01 -34.86 -9.19
N LEU A 107 -26.98 -35.45 -8.58
CA LEU A 107 -26.30 -34.91 -7.40
C LEU A 107 -25.32 -33.78 -7.79
N ARG A 108 -25.84 -32.68 -8.34
CA ARG A 108 -25.07 -31.56 -8.89
C ARG A 108 -24.00 -31.03 -7.94
N ARG A 109 -24.38 -30.77 -6.68
CA ARG A 109 -23.46 -30.23 -5.68
C ARG A 109 -22.25 -31.13 -5.43
N VAL A 110 -22.40 -32.46 -5.53
CA VAL A 110 -21.30 -33.42 -5.33
C VAL A 110 -20.26 -33.30 -6.45
N PHE A 111 -20.71 -33.18 -7.69
CA PHE A 111 -19.82 -32.98 -8.84
C PHE A 111 -19.15 -31.60 -8.83
N GLU A 112 -19.85 -30.55 -8.36
CA GLU A 112 -19.27 -29.21 -8.18
C GLU A 112 -18.11 -29.21 -7.16
N GLU A 113 -18.27 -29.88 -6.03
CA GLU A 113 -17.22 -29.99 -5.00
C GLU A 113 -16.03 -30.83 -5.51
N LEU A 114 -16.30 -31.91 -6.24
CA LEU A 114 -15.25 -32.70 -6.89
C LEU A 114 -14.43 -31.85 -7.88
N GLY A 115 -15.11 -31.07 -8.73
CA GLY A 115 -14.44 -30.14 -9.64
C GLY A 115 -13.63 -29.06 -8.90
N SER A 116 -14.12 -28.60 -7.74
CA SER A 116 -13.44 -27.60 -6.90
C SER A 116 -12.16 -28.15 -6.25
N LEU A 117 -12.13 -29.44 -5.90
CA LEU A 117 -10.92 -30.12 -5.43
C LEU A 117 -9.88 -30.25 -6.55
N LEU A 118 -10.30 -30.62 -7.75
CA LEU A 118 -9.41 -30.71 -8.91
C LEU A 118 -8.86 -29.33 -9.30
N SER A 119 -9.68 -28.28 -9.25
CA SER A 119 -9.21 -26.91 -9.51
C SER A 119 -8.22 -26.41 -8.45
N LEU A 120 -8.35 -26.84 -7.19
CA LEU A 120 -7.39 -26.55 -6.13
C LEU A 120 -6.02 -27.17 -6.43
N LEU A 121 -5.97 -28.41 -6.92
CA LEU A 121 -4.71 -29.05 -7.32
C LEU A 121 -4.05 -28.30 -8.48
N HIS A 122 -4.84 -27.86 -9.46
CA HIS A 122 -4.32 -27.03 -10.56
C HIS A 122 -3.78 -25.68 -10.06
N LEU A 123 -4.44 -25.05 -9.09
CA LEU A 123 -3.93 -23.82 -8.49
C LEU A 123 -2.58 -24.05 -7.79
N CYS A 124 -2.40 -25.19 -7.12
CA CYS A 124 -1.11 -25.57 -6.54
C CYS A 124 -0.05 -25.82 -7.63
N ASP A 125 -0.42 -26.46 -8.75
CA ASP A 125 0.47 -26.62 -9.92
C ASP A 125 0.93 -25.26 -10.48
N LEU A 126 0.02 -24.31 -10.62
CA LEU A 126 0.34 -22.96 -11.12
C LEU A 126 1.30 -22.22 -10.18
N LEU A 127 1.11 -22.32 -8.87
CA LEU A 127 1.97 -21.66 -7.89
C LEU A 127 3.37 -22.29 -7.82
N THR A 128 3.45 -23.63 -7.85
CA THR A 128 4.73 -24.35 -7.78
C THR A 128 5.57 -24.18 -9.05
N THR A 129 4.93 -24.13 -10.23
CA THR A 129 5.63 -23.97 -11.52
C THR A 129 6.16 -22.55 -11.76
N ARG A 130 5.49 -21.53 -11.21
CA ARG A 130 5.91 -20.13 -11.34
C ARG A 130 7.20 -19.82 -10.59
N GLY A 131 7.39 -20.39 -9.40
CA GLY A 131 8.54 -20.08 -8.54
C GLY A 131 9.86 -20.63 -9.08
N LYS A 132 10.69 -19.77 -9.70
CA LYS A 132 12.09 -20.10 -9.99
C LYS A 132 12.87 -20.28 -8.68
N ARG A 133 12.61 -19.41 -7.70
CA ARG A 133 13.21 -19.44 -6.36
C ARG A 133 12.99 -20.76 -5.64
N LEU A 134 11.78 -21.34 -5.69
CA LEU A 134 11.49 -22.64 -5.09
C LEU A 134 12.41 -23.74 -5.66
N ARG A 135 12.55 -23.79 -6.98
CA ARG A 135 13.39 -24.79 -7.66
C ARG A 135 14.87 -24.58 -7.39
N GLU A 136 15.33 -23.34 -7.42
CA GLU A 136 16.72 -22.98 -7.11
C GLU A 136 17.08 -23.30 -5.66
N ALA A 137 16.21 -22.97 -4.70
CA ALA A 137 16.41 -23.25 -3.29
C ALA A 137 16.45 -24.76 -3.01
N LEU A 138 15.54 -25.54 -3.60
CA LEU A 138 15.55 -27.00 -3.46
C LEU A 138 16.78 -27.63 -4.12
N ALA A 139 17.17 -27.18 -5.30
CA ALA A 139 18.38 -27.66 -5.97
C ALA A 139 19.65 -27.36 -5.14
N ALA A 140 19.75 -26.15 -4.57
CA ALA A 140 20.85 -25.76 -3.70
C ALA A 140 20.88 -26.61 -2.41
N TYR A 141 19.72 -26.87 -1.81
CA TYR A 141 19.61 -27.73 -0.62
C TYR A 141 20.01 -29.19 -0.91
N VAL A 142 19.57 -29.75 -2.04
CA VAL A 142 20.00 -31.10 -2.47
C VAL A 142 21.51 -31.14 -2.70
N GLN A 143 22.10 -30.09 -3.29
CA GLN A 143 23.54 -29.99 -3.49
C GLN A 143 24.31 -29.89 -2.16
N MET A 144 23.75 -29.19 -1.17
CA MET A 144 24.28 -29.15 0.20
C MET A 144 24.30 -30.54 0.83
N ILE A 145 23.20 -31.30 0.74
CA ILE A 145 23.12 -32.67 1.26
C ILE A 145 24.17 -33.57 0.60
N LYS A 146 24.36 -33.46 -0.72
CA LYS A 146 25.41 -34.20 -1.45
C LYS A 146 26.81 -33.88 -0.96
N THR A 147 27.07 -32.62 -0.62
CA THR A 147 28.36 -32.18 -0.07
C THR A 147 28.56 -32.70 1.35
N MET A 148 27.53 -32.65 2.21
CA MET A 148 27.57 -33.22 3.56
C MET A 148 27.77 -34.74 3.56
N ARG A 149 27.26 -35.43 2.53
CA ARG A 149 27.44 -36.88 2.34
C ARG A 149 28.89 -37.25 2.00
N GLN A 150 29.68 -36.34 1.43
CA GLN A 150 31.11 -36.57 1.15
C GLN A 150 31.94 -36.57 2.44
N ASP A 151 31.57 -35.76 3.45
CA ASP A 151 32.26 -35.63 4.74
C ASP A 151 31.30 -35.77 5.96
N PRO A 152 30.67 -36.94 6.18
CA PRO A 152 29.63 -37.10 7.22
C PRO A 152 30.16 -36.90 8.66
N GLY A 153 31.44 -37.22 8.90
CA GLY A 153 32.07 -37.11 10.22
C GLY A 153 32.23 -35.68 10.75
N LYS A 154 32.31 -34.66 9.87
CA LYS A 154 32.41 -33.25 10.28
C LYS A 154 31.07 -32.64 10.72
N HIS A 155 29.95 -33.27 10.35
CA HIS A 155 28.60 -32.76 10.57
C HIS A 155 27.78 -33.60 11.55
N GLY A 156 28.41 -34.57 12.24
CA GLY A 156 27.74 -35.42 13.24
C GLY A 156 26.53 -36.21 12.71
N SER A 157 26.53 -36.55 11.42
CA SER A 157 25.38 -37.15 10.72
C SER A 157 25.74 -38.50 10.10
N ASN A 158 24.76 -39.41 9.99
CA ASN A 158 24.94 -40.74 9.39
C ASN A 158 24.80 -40.68 7.85
N SER A 159 25.74 -41.29 7.11
CA SER A 159 25.69 -41.32 5.63
C SER A 159 24.42 -41.98 5.08
N SER A 160 23.81 -42.92 5.81
CA SER A 160 22.57 -43.58 5.42
C SER A 160 21.34 -42.68 5.58
N GLU A 161 21.31 -41.84 6.61
CA GLU A 161 20.21 -40.91 6.88
C GLU A 161 20.21 -39.75 5.88
N LEU A 162 21.40 -39.24 5.53
CA LEU A 162 21.55 -38.22 4.48
C LEU A 162 21.11 -38.74 3.10
N ALA A 163 21.39 -40.01 2.79
CA ALA A 163 20.94 -40.64 1.55
C ALA A 163 19.41 -40.81 1.51
N ALA A 164 18.79 -41.18 2.64
CA ALA A 164 17.33 -41.26 2.74
C ALA A 164 16.66 -39.88 2.62
N LEU A 165 17.25 -38.84 3.21
CA LEU A 165 16.80 -37.46 3.08
C LEU A 165 16.90 -36.96 1.64
N GLU A 166 18.04 -37.19 0.98
CA GLU A 166 18.24 -36.85 -0.44
C GLU A 166 17.16 -37.48 -1.32
N ALA A 167 16.91 -38.79 -1.16
CA ALA A 167 15.91 -39.51 -1.92
C ALA A 167 14.49 -38.97 -1.67
N ARG A 168 14.16 -38.62 -0.42
CA ARG A 168 12.84 -38.09 -0.06
C ARG A 168 12.61 -36.68 -0.62
N VAL A 169 13.62 -35.81 -0.57
CA VAL A 169 13.51 -34.47 -1.15
C VAL A 169 13.39 -34.54 -2.67
N ALA A 170 14.13 -35.45 -3.32
CA ALA A 170 14.01 -35.68 -4.76
C ALA A 170 12.62 -36.22 -5.17
N ASP A 171 12.04 -37.15 -4.40
CA ASP A 171 10.67 -37.64 -4.61
C ASP A 171 9.63 -36.52 -4.44
N MET A 172 9.82 -35.66 -3.43
CA MET A 172 8.94 -34.50 -3.19
C MET A 172 9.02 -33.47 -4.32
N ASP A 173 10.21 -33.15 -4.82
CA ASP A 173 10.39 -32.25 -5.97
C ASP A 173 9.73 -32.83 -7.25
N GLU A 174 9.95 -34.11 -7.54
CA GLU A 174 9.37 -34.76 -8.71
C GLU A 174 7.83 -34.78 -8.68
N ARG A 175 7.24 -35.09 -7.52
CA ARG A 175 5.79 -35.23 -7.38
C ARG A 175 5.07 -33.89 -7.22
N LEU A 176 5.66 -32.91 -6.54
CA LEU A 176 4.98 -31.67 -6.14
C LEU A 176 5.34 -30.46 -7.01
N CYS A 177 6.59 -30.35 -7.47
CA CYS A 177 7.10 -29.09 -8.04
C CYS A 177 7.10 -29.05 -9.58
N ARG A 178 6.81 -30.18 -10.25
CA ARG A 178 6.77 -30.28 -11.73
C ARG A 178 5.44 -29.88 -12.39
N GLY A 179 4.45 -29.41 -11.61
CA GLY A 179 3.15 -28.99 -12.15
C GLY A 179 2.30 -30.13 -12.70
N SER A 180 2.35 -31.30 -12.04
CA SER A 180 1.62 -32.51 -12.47
C SER A 180 0.56 -32.98 -11.47
N LEU A 181 0.27 -32.22 -10.41
CA LEU A 181 -0.66 -32.62 -9.35
C LEU A 181 -2.05 -32.94 -9.89
N LEU A 182 -2.61 -32.07 -10.75
CA LEU A 182 -3.91 -32.33 -11.37
C LEU A 182 -3.87 -33.57 -12.26
N ARG A 183 -2.83 -33.71 -13.08
CA ARG A 183 -2.68 -34.86 -13.99
C ARG A 183 -2.57 -36.17 -13.20
N ASN A 184 -1.80 -36.16 -12.11
CA ASN A 184 -1.61 -37.31 -11.23
C ASN A 184 -2.93 -37.69 -10.53
N ALA A 185 -3.69 -36.71 -10.05
CA ALA A 185 -4.99 -36.96 -9.41
C ALA A 185 -6.05 -37.52 -10.38
N ILE A 186 -5.99 -37.13 -11.65
CA ILE A 186 -6.89 -37.62 -12.69
C ILE A 186 -6.47 -39.02 -13.18
N THR A 187 -5.17 -39.32 -13.22
CA THR A 187 -4.63 -40.60 -13.73
C THR A 187 -4.33 -41.63 -12.65
N GLN A 188 -4.58 -41.30 -11.38
CA GLN A 188 -4.39 -42.24 -10.27
C GLN A 188 -5.25 -43.50 -10.44
N PRO A 189 -4.88 -44.64 -9.80
CA PRO A 189 -5.68 -45.86 -9.87
C PRO A 189 -7.01 -45.67 -9.15
N LEU A 190 -8.03 -45.22 -9.89
CA LEU A 190 -9.38 -45.01 -9.40
C LEU A 190 -10.22 -46.30 -9.45
N GLU A 191 -9.84 -47.26 -10.30
CA GLU A 191 -10.54 -48.53 -10.48
C GLU A 191 -9.98 -49.61 -9.55
N VAL A 192 -10.87 -50.41 -8.96
CA VAL A 192 -10.51 -51.60 -8.20
C VAL A 192 -10.93 -52.80 -9.04
N PRO A 193 -9.96 -53.56 -9.61
CA PRO A 193 -10.25 -54.65 -10.53
C PRO A 193 -11.27 -55.65 -9.94
N GLY A 194 -12.40 -55.81 -10.61
CA GLY A 194 -13.47 -56.74 -10.22
C GLY A 194 -14.49 -56.21 -9.21
N VAL A 195 -14.28 -55.02 -8.61
CA VAL A 195 -15.20 -54.41 -7.62
C VAL A 195 -15.74 -53.07 -8.10
N ILE A 196 -14.90 -52.16 -8.59
CA ILE A 196 -15.30 -50.83 -9.06
C ILE A 196 -14.62 -50.55 -10.39
N MET A 197 -15.39 -50.58 -11.47
CA MET A 197 -14.93 -50.22 -12.82
C MET A 197 -15.68 -48.96 -13.25
N LEU A 198 -14.95 -47.85 -13.39
CA LEU A 198 -15.51 -46.51 -13.63
C LEU A 198 -15.74 -46.27 -15.12
N GLY A 199 -14.72 -46.55 -15.93
CA GLY A 199 -14.76 -46.29 -17.38
C GLY A 199 -15.69 -47.22 -18.15
N THR A 200 -16.01 -48.39 -17.60
CA THR A 200 -16.94 -49.36 -18.19
C THR A 200 -18.35 -49.26 -17.62
N ASN A 201 -18.63 -48.36 -16.66
CA ASN A 201 -19.96 -48.15 -16.11
C ASN A 201 -20.69 -47.05 -16.92
N PRO A 202 -21.60 -47.41 -17.84
CA PRO A 202 -22.26 -46.43 -18.70
C PRO A 202 -23.19 -45.49 -17.91
N GLN A 203 -23.74 -45.91 -16.77
CA GLN A 203 -24.67 -45.09 -15.96
C GLN A 203 -23.93 -43.93 -15.31
N PHE A 204 -22.79 -44.23 -14.69
CA PHE A 204 -21.95 -43.22 -14.07
C PHE A 204 -21.42 -42.21 -15.09
N MET A 205 -20.97 -42.69 -16.25
CA MET A 205 -20.46 -41.82 -17.32
C MET A 205 -21.56 -40.93 -17.93
N GLU A 206 -22.78 -41.46 -18.12
CA GLU A 206 -23.92 -40.68 -18.58
C GLU A 206 -24.32 -39.59 -17.56
N GLU A 207 -24.36 -39.93 -16.28
CA GLU A 207 -24.66 -38.99 -15.20
C GLU A 207 -23.60 -37.89 -15.05
N LEU A 208 -22.32 -38.23 -15.18
CA LEU A 208 -21.23 -37.25 -15.18
C LEU A 208 -21.36 -36.29 -16.37
N ALA A 209 -21.69 -36.80 -17.56
CA ALA A 209 -21.89 -35.99 -18.77
C ALA A 209 -23.12 -35.07 -18.67
N GLU A 210 -24.25 -35.56 -18.16
CA GLU A 210 -25.46 -34.74 -17.96
C GLU A 210 -25.27 -33.64 -16.90
N ASN A 211 -24.61 -33.96 -15.78
CA ASN A 211 -24.26 -32.96 -14.77
C ASN A 211 -23.32 -31.90 -15.35
N LEU A 212 -22.32 -32.29 -16.16
CA LEU A 212 -21.46 -31.34 -16.86
C LEU A 212 -22.26 -30.42 -17.80
N LYS A 213 -23.13 -30.96 -18.65
CA LYS A 213 -23.96 -30.16 -19.57
C LYS A 213 -24.84 -29.17 -18.81
N HIS A 214 -25.51 -29.63 -17.75
CA HIS A 214 -26.37 -28.78 -16.93
C HIS A 214 -25.57 -27.65 -16.26
N SER A 215 -24.42 -27.98 -15.63
CA SER A 215 -23.59 -26.97 -14.97
C SER A 215 -22.99 -25.97 -15.95
N ILE A 216 -22.59 -26.41 -17.14
CA ILE A 216 -22.13 -25.51 -18.23
C ILE A 216 -23.26 -24.57 -18.67
N ALA A 217 -24.48 -25.08 -18.83
CA ALA A 217 -25.64 -24.26 -19.21
C ALA A 217 -25.99 -23.24 -18.13
N HIS A 218 -25.98 -23.65 -16.85
CA HIS A 218 -26.24 -22.78 -15.72
C HIS A 218 -25.19 -21.67 -15.58
N VAL A 219 -23.90 -22.03 -15.57
CA VAL A 219 -22.80 -21.04 -15.51
C VAL A 219 -22.84 -20.12 -16.74
N GLY A 220 -23.06 -20.68 -17.93
CA GLY A 220 -23.22 -19.91 -19.17
C GLY A 220 -24.38 -18.92 -19.11
N GLY A 221 -25.51 -19.25 -18.49
CA GLY A 221 -26.64 -18.34 -18.36
C GLY A 221 -26.39 -17.18 -17.39
N VAL A 222 -25.59 -17.39 -16.34
CA VAL A 222 -25.37 -16.40 -15.27
C VAL A 222 -24.15 -15.49 -15.54
N LEU A 223 -23.15 -15.98 -16.28
CA LEU A 223 -21.94 -15.21 -16.59
C LEU A 223 -22.27 -13.86 -17.25
N GLY A 224 -21.74 -12.77 -16.69
CA GLY A 224 -21.98 -11.41 -17.16
C GLY A 224 -23.35 -10.81 -16.80
N SER A 225 -24.19 -11.53 -16.06
CA SER A 225 -25.43 -10.99 -15.51
C SER A 225 -25.18 -10.24 -14.18
N ALA A 226 -26.15 -9.41 -13.76
CA ALA A 226 -26.11 -8.74 -12.46
C ALA A 226 -26.17 -9.70 -11.26
N ASN A 227 -26.51 -10.98 -11.48
CA ASN A 227 -26.59 -12.04 -10.46
C ASN A 227 -25.32 -12.91 -10.43
N GLU A 228 -24.26 -12.50 -11.13
CA GLU A 228 -22.95 -13.16 -11.10
C GLU A 228 -22.36 -13.08 -9.67
N GLN A 229 -22.16 -14.25 -9.07
CA GLN A 229 -21.56 -14.46 -7.75
C GLN A 229 -20.11 -14.97 -7.93
N LEU A 230 -19.87 -16.28 -7.75
CA LEU A 230 -18.57 -16.94 -7.84
C LEU A 230 -18.48 -17.91 -9.03
N GLN A 231 -19.41 -17.83 -10.00
CA GLN A 231 -19.51 -18.79 -11.11
C GLN A 231 -18.29 -18.76 -12.05
N ARG A 232 -17.46 -17.71 -12.02
CA ARG A 232 -16.20 -17.67 -12.77
C ARG A 232 -15.17 -18.68 -12.26
N GLU A 233 -15.03 -18.83 -10.94
CA GLU A 233 -14.13 -19.84 -10.35
C GLU A 233 -14.57 -21.26 -10.74
N GLN A 234 -15.89 -21.46 -10.93
CA GLN A 234 -16.45 -22.74 -11.36
C GLN A 234 -16.06 -23.13 -12.79
N ILE A 235 -15.67 -22.18 -13.65
CA ILE A 235 -15.23 -22.51 -15.03
C ILE A 235 -14.03 -23.45 -14.99
N LEU A 236 -13.05 -23.18 -14.11
CA LEU A 236 -11.89 -24.05 -13.96
C LEU A 236 -12.28 -25.42 -13.38
N ALA A 237 -13.18 -25.44 -12.41
CA ALA A 237 -13.71 -26.69 -11.86
C ALA A 237 -14.39 -27.54 -12.93
N LEU A 238 -15.16 -26.93 -13.84
CA LEU A 238 -15.81 -27.61 -14.96
C LEU A 238 -14.81 -28.12 -16.01
N VAL A 239 -13.77 -27.34 -16.30
CA VAL A 239 -12.67 -27.77 -17.18
C VAL A 239 -11.93 -28.96 -16.59
N ALA A 240 -11.60 -28.92 -15.30
CA ALA A 240 -10.92 -30.01 -14.61
C ALA A 240 -11.80 -31.27 -14.51
N LEU A 241 -13.10 -31.11 -14.24
CA LEU A 241 -14.07 -32.20 -14.22
C LEU A 241 -14.28 -32.81 -15.62
N TYR A 242 -14.22 -32.01 -16.68
CA TYR A 242 -14.23 -32.52 -18.05
C TYR A 242 -12.96 -33.30 -18.39
N ALA A 243 -11.78 -32.82 -17.98
CA ALA A 243 -10.54 -33.57 -18.13
C ALA A 243 -10.60 -34.92 -17.37
N PHE A 244 -11.20 -34.93 -16.17
CA PHE A 244 -11.48 -36.13 -15.41
C PHE A 244 -12.41 -37.09 -16.17
N TYR A 245 -13.52 -36.60 -16.73
CA TYR A 245 -14.40 -37.39 -17.60
C TYR A 245 -13.66 -38.02 -18.79
N CYS A 246 -12.78 -37.26 -19.47
CA CYS A 246 -11.99 -37.77 -20.58
C CYS A 246 -10.99 -38.86 -20.16
N SER A 247 -10.39 -38.74 -18.98
CA SER A 247 -9.44 -39.74 -18.47
C SER A 247 -10.08 -41.09 -18.13
N LEU A 248 -11.35 -41.06 -17.69
CA LEU A 248 -12.11 -42.25 -17.34
C LEU A 248 -12.74 -42.91 -18.56
N SER A 249 -13.05 -42.13 -19.60
CA SER A 249 -13.66 -42.64 -20.82
C SER A 249 -12.68 -43.50 -21.61
N THR A 250 -13.03 -44.77 -21.81
CA THR A 250 -12.34 -45.67 -22.75
C THR A 250 -12.66 -45.35 -24.21
N ALA A 251 -13.76 -44.63 -24.46
CA ALA A 251 -14.18 -44.16 -25.78
C ALA A 251 -13.58 -42.77 -26.11
N ALA A 252 -13.51 -42.46 -27.41
CA ALA A 252 -13.09 -41.13 -27.87
C ALA A 252 -13.93 -40.02 -27.22
N PRO A 253 -13.31 -38.90 -26.81
CA PRO A 253 -14.00 -37.84 -26.09
C PRO A 253 -15.14 -37.22 -26.90
N ASP A 254 -16.28 -36.94 -26.25
CA ASP A 254 -17.45 -36.37 -26.91
C ASP A 254 -17.14 -34.98 -27.48
N SER A 255 -17.10 -34.88 -28.82
CA SER A 255 -16.84 -33.65 -29.56
C SER A 255 -17.89 -32.57 -29.28
N LYS A 256 -19.15 -32.94 -29.00
CA LYS A 256 -20.21 -31.98 -28.68
C LYS A 256 -19.98 -31.35 -27.31
N LEU A 257 -19.71 -32.18 -26.30
CA LEU A 257 -19.39 -31.70 -24.95
C LEU A 257 -18.12 -30.85 -24.93
N PHE A 258 -17.09 -31.25 -25.68
CA PHE A 258 -15.86 -30.44 -25.82
C PHE A 258 -16.15 -29.04 -26.36
N LYS A 259 -16.98 -28.92 -27.41
CA LYS A 259 -17.37 -27.63 -27.99
C LYS A 259 -18.11 -26.75 -26.97
N LEU A 260 -18.95 -27.33 -26.13
CA LEU A 260 -19.66 -26.61 -25.05
C LEU A 260 -18.68 -26.08 -23.99
N VAL A 261 -17.77 -26.92 -23.49
CA VAL A 261 -16.76 -26.52 -22.49
C VAL A 261 -15.83 -25.45 -23.06
N TRP A 262 -15.39 -25.60 -24.31
CA TRP A 262 -14.56 -24.60 -24.98
C TRP A 262 -15.28 -23.28 -25.21
N ALA A 263 -16.56 -23.31 -25.60
CA ALA A 263 -17.37 -22.10 -25.75
C ALA A 263 -17.52 -21.36 -24.42
N LEU A 264 -17.67 -22.08 -23.30
CA LEU A 264 -17.68 -21.49 -21.96
C LEU A 264 -16.33 -20.86 -21.61
N ALA A 265 -15.24 -21.60 -21.78
CA ALA A 265 -13.88 -21.12 -21.49
C ALA A 265 -13.48 -19.92 -22.38
N LYS A 266 -14.02 -19.80 -23.61
CA LYS A 266 -13.84 -18.64 -24.49
C LYS A 266 -14.41 -17.33 -23.94
N ARG A 267 -15.39 -17.39 -23.02
CA ARG A 267 -16.00 -16.19 -22.41
C ARG A 267 -15.09 -15.55 -21.37
N VAL A 268 -14.30 -16.37 -20.66
CA VAL A 268 -13.33 -15.93 -19.65
C VAL A 268 -12.03 -16.71 -19.87
N PRO A 269 -11.19 -16.29 -20.83
CA PRO A 269 -9.97 -17.02 -21.19
C PRO A 269 -8.82 -16.82 -20.18
N LEU A 270 -8.90 -15.77 -19.35
CA LEU A 270 -7.99 -15.48 -18.25
C LEU A 270 -8.80 -15.40 -16.96
N LEU A 271 -8.55 -16.31 -16.03
CA LEU A 271 -9.30 -16.44 -14.80
C LEU A 271 -8.40 -16.20 -13.58
N PRO A 272 -8.52 -15.06 -12.89
CA PRO A 272 -7.79 -14.83 -11.65
C PRO A 272 -8.36 -15.75 -10.55
N LEU A 273 -7.50 -16.58 -9.95
CA LEU A 273 -7.89 -17.56 -8.93
C LEU A 273 -7.52 -17.13 -7.52
N TYR A 274 -6.28 -16.67 -7.34
CA TYR A 274 -5.73 -16.32 -6.04
C TYR A 274 -4.65 -15.25 -6.20
N ALA A 275 -4.80 -14.12 -5.48
CA ALA A 275 -3.95 -12.95 -5.66
C ALA A 275 -3.83 -12.57 -7.15
N HIS A 276 -2.61 -12.45 -7.68
CA HIS A 276 -2.33 -12.12 -9.08
C HIS A 276 -2.24 -13.36 -10.00
N VAL A 277 -2.49 -14.56 -9.47
CA VAL A 277 -2.33 -15.82 -10.21
C VAL A 277 -3.54 -16.09 -11.10
N CYS A 278 -3.29 -16.15 -12.40
CA CYS A 278 -4.28 -16.44 -13.43
C CYS A 278 -4.16 -17.88 -13.92
N ALA A 279 -5.30 -18.57 -13.99
CA ALA A 279 -5.44 -19.78 -14.79
C ALA A 279 -5.79 -19.42 -16.24
N ARG A 280 -5.34 -20.29 -17.16
CA ARG A 280 -5.57 -20.21 -18.60
C ARG A 280 -6.41 -21.44 -19.02
N PRO A 281 -7.75 -21.42 -18.83
CA PRO A 281 -8.57 -22.63 -18.95
C PRO A 281 -8.55 -23.25 -20.34
N LEU A 282 -8.42 -22.43 -21.40
CA LEU A 282 -8.30 -22.91 -22.78
C LEU A 282 -6.99 -23.67 -23.02
N GLU A 283 -5.88 -23.21 -22.45
CA GLU A 283 -4.59 -23.90 -22.58
C GLU A 283 -4.58 -25.19 -21.78
N LEU A 284 -5.19 -25.18 -20.59
CA LEU A 284 -5.36 -26.38 -19.78
C LEU A 284 -6.16 -27.46 -20.52
N LEU A 285 -7.23 -27.08 -21.22
CA LEU A 285 -8.01 -28.00 -22.05
C LEU A 285 -7.15 -28.62 -23.17
N VAL A 286 -6.34 -27.82 -23.86
CA VAL A 286 -5.45 -28.32 -24.92
C VAL A 286 -4.37 -29.25 -24.35
N ALA A 287 -3.86 -28.95 -23.16
CA ALA A 287 -2.80 -29.74 -22.53
C ALA A 287 -3.29 -31.09 -21.96
N LEU A 288 -4.49 -31.13 -21.39
CA LEU A 288 -5.04 -32.32 -20.74
C LEU A 288 -5.82 -33.23 -21.68
N VAL A 289 -6.39 -32.68 -22.77
CA VAL A 289 -7.30 -33.42 -23.65
C VAL A 289 -6.72 -33.48 -25.06
N PRO A 290 -6.27 -34.67 -25.53
CA PRO A 290 -5.68 -34.84 -26.86
C PRO A 290 -6.77 -34.93 -27.95
N ILE A 291 -7.58 -33.88 -28.13
CA ILE A 291 -8.53 -33.78 -29.26
C ILE A 291 -7.87 -32.99 -30.39
N ALA A 292 -7.58 -33.67 -31.50
CA ALA A 292 -7.08 -33.04 -32.72
C ALA A 292 -8.20 -32.27 -33.47
N SER A 293 -8.55 -31.08 -32.99
CA SER A 293 -9.44 -30.15 -33.71
C SER A 293 -8.66 -29.01 -34.33
N ARG A 294 -8.80 -28.78 -35.65
CA ARG A 294 -8.07 -27.74 -36.40
C ARG A 294 -8.33 -26.30 -35.92
N SER A 295 -9.43 -26.03 -35.23
CA SER A 295 -9.81 -24.68 -34.77
C SER A 295 -9.61 -24.43 -33.27
N MET A 296 -9.14 -25.43 -32.52
CA MET A 296 -9.06 -25.40 -31.05
C MET A 296 -7.62 -25.69 -30.62
N THR A 297 -6.71 -24.84 -31.13
CA THR A 297 -5.26 -24.92 -30.91
C THR A 297 -4.81 -23.98 -29.81
N LEU A 298 -3.59 -24.19 -29.30
CA LEU A 298 -2.93 -23.27 -28.36
C LEU A 298 -2.89 -21.83 -28.91
N HIS A 299 -2.61 -21.66 -30.19
CA HIS A 299 -2.59 -20.36 -30.85
C HIS A 299 -3.98 -19.68 -30.82
N ALA A 300 -5.05 -20.42 -31.08
CA ALA A 300 -6.41 -19.90 -30.99
C ALA A 300 -6.80 -19.49 -29.56
N ALA A 301 -6.27 -20.19 -28.55
CA ALA A 301 -6.43 -19.81 -27.15
C ALA A 301 -5.73 -18.49 -26.82
N GLN A 302 -4.47 -18.33 -27.23
CA GLN A 302 -3.68 -17.12 -27.03
C GLN A 302 -4.28 -15.90 -27.75
N LEU A 303 -4.71 -16.05 -29.00
CA LEU A 303 -5.39 -14.98 -29.73
C LEU A 303 -6.65 -14.49 -29.00
N ARG A 304 -7.42 -15.43 -28.43
CA ARG A 304 -8.61 -15.10 -27.66
C ARG A 304 -8.30 -14.38 -26.34
N GLN A 305 -7.18 -14.68 -25.70
CA GLN A 305 -6.72 -13.96 -24.50
C GLN A 305 -6.42 -12.48 -24.84
N ALA A 306 -5.71 -12.22 -25.94
CA ALA A 306 -5.41 -10.86 -26.39
C ALA A 306 -6.67 -10.08 -26.84
N GLU A 307 -7.63 -10.74 -27.48
CA GLU A 307 -8.95 -10.14 -27.77
C GLU A 307 -9.71 -9.77 -26.51
N TYR A 308 -9.68 -10.64 -25.50
CA TYR A 308 -10.35 -10.41 -24.22
C TYR A 308 -9.75 -9.21 -23.49
N LEU A 309 -8.42 -9.08 -23.46
CA LEU A 309 -7.74 -7.93 -22.85
C LEU A 309 -8.13 -6.61 -23.53
N ARG A 310 -8.13 -6.57 -24.87
CA ARG A 310 -8.55 -5.39 -25.64
C ARG A 310 -10.00 -4.98 -25.36
N GLY A 311 -10.90 -5.96 -25.25
CA GLY A 311 -12.30 -5.70 -24.89
C GLY A 311 -12.44 -5.18 -23.46
N LEU A 312 -11.67 -5.73 -22.53
CA LEU A 312 -11.65 -5.28 -21.13
C LEU A 312 -11.22 -3.81 -21.04
N ASP A 313 -10.15 -3.43 -21.74
CA ASP A 313 -9.66 -2.05 -21.77
C ASP A 313 -10.66 -1.05 -22.38
N SER A 314 -11.44 -1.45 -23.39
CA SER A 314 -12.42 -0.57 -24.02
C SER A 314 -13.70 -0.37 -23.21
N ASP A 315 -14.07 -1.37 -22.40
CA ASP A 315 -15.32 -1.37 -21.64
C ASP A 315 -15.14 -0.97 -20.17
N LEU A 316 -13.91 -1.01 -19.64
CA LEU A 316 -13.57 -0.72 -18.23
C LEU A 316 -14.20 0.59 -17.73
N GLY A 317 -13.96 1.70 -18.43
CA GLY A 317 -14.47 3.01 -18.03
C GLY A 317 -16.01 3.09 -18.03
N LYS A 318 -16.67 2.48 -19.02
CA LYS A 318 -18.16 2.48 -19.11
C LYS A 318 -18.76 1.65 -17.98
N GLU A 319 -18.21 0.47 -17.71
CA GLU A 319 -18.66 -0.42 -16.64
C GLU A 319 -18.47 0.22 -15.27
N ILE A 320 -17.32 0.88 -15.01
CA ILE A 320 -17.05 1.54 -13.74
C ILE A 320 -17.97 2.74 -13.52
N GLN A 321 -18.27 3.53 -14.55
CA GLN A 321 -19.24 4.61 -14.46
C GLN A 321 -20.66 4.10 -14.14
N LEU A 322 -21.08 3.01 -14.79
CA LEU A 322 -22.36 2.37 -14.48
C LEU A 322 -22.40 1.85 -13.04
N LEU A 323 -21.33 1.19 -12.60
CA LEU A 323 -21.21 0.67 -11.24
C LEU A 323 -21.16 1.80 -10.20
N SER A 324 -20.54 2.94 -10.50
CA SER A 324 -20.51 4.08 -9.57
C SER A 324 -21.91 4.62 -9.29
N LEU A 325 -22.76 4.73 -10.31
CA LEU A 325 -24.16 5.14 -10.19
C LEU A 325 -24.96 4.12 -9.37
N ASN A 326 -24.76 2.83 -9.66
CA ASN A 326 -25.44 1.75 -8.94
C ASN A 326 -25.03 1.68 -7.47
N VAL A 327 -23.74 1.80 -7.15
CA VAL A 327 -23.22 1.84 -5.77
C VAL A 327 -23.74 3.06 -5.02
N SER A 328 -23.75 4.24 -5.66
CA SER A 328 -24.26 5.47 -5.03
C SER A 328 -25.76 5.35 -4.71
N SER A 329 -26.55 4.85 -5.66
CA SER A 329 -27.98 4.61 -5.46
C SER A 329 -28.24 3.55 -4.36
N TRP A 330 -27.47 2.46 -4.39
CA TRP A 330 -27.55 1.40 -3.40
C TRP A 330 -27.17 1.88 -2.00
N ALA A 331 -26.06 2.59 -1.83
CA ALA A 331 -25.58 3.06 -0.53
C ALA A 331 -26.58 4.00 0.16
N MET A 332 -27.24 4.86 -0.63
CA MET A 332 -28.31 5.74 -0.13
C MET A 332 -29.53 4.94 0.35
N ARG A 333 -30.01 3.98 -0.46
CA ARG A 333 -31.13 3.10 -0.09
C ARG A 333 -30.79 2.23 1.12
N PHE A 334 -29.59 1.65 1.14
CA PHE A 334 -29.12 0.80 2.22
C PHE A 334 -29.10 1.55 3.55
N SER A 335 -28.54 2.77 3.58
CA SER A 335 -28.47 3.58 4.80
C SER A 335 -29.84 4.05 5.29
N SER A 336 -30.76 4.35 4.37
CA SER A 336 -32.13 4.78 4.69
C SER A 336 -33.02 3.63 5.16
N ASP A 337 -32.98 2.48 4.47
CA ASP A 337 -33.97 1.42 4.66
C ASP A 337 -33.63 0.48 5.83
N LEU A 338 -32.36 0.36 6.23
CA LEU A 338 -31.96 -0.48 7.36
C LEU A 338 -32.40 0.09 8.72
N THR A 339 -32.55 1.41 8.83
CA THR A 339 -32.83 2.12 10.10
C THR A 339 -34.32 2.20 10.46
N SER A 340 -35.23 1.85 9.54
CA SER A 340 -36.67 1.83 9.81
C SER A 340 -37.09 0.62 10.66
N HIS A 341 -38.16 0.73 11.48
CA HIS A 341 -38.59 -0.40 12.33
C HIS A 341 -39.16 -1.58 11.51
N PRO A 342 -38.71 -2.82 11.76
CA PRO A 342 -39.12 -4.00 10.99
C PRO A 342 -40.45 -4.57 11.49
N SER A 343 -41.58 -4.16 10.92
CA SER A 343 -42.90 -4.71 11.32
C SER A 343 -43.49 -5.73 10.35
N LYS A 344 -42.96 -5.87 9.12
CA LYS A 344 -43.52 -6.76 8.08
C LYS A 344 -42.47 -7.67 7.42
N SER A 345 -42.85 -8.92 7.14
CA SER A 345 -42.00 -9.91 6.45
C SER A 345 -41.55 -9.46 5.05
N GLU A 346 -42.32 -8.61 4.39
CA GLU A 346 -41.99 -8.03 3.08
C GLU A 346 -40.81 -7.05 3.17
N VAL A 347 -40.75 -6.24 4.23
CA VAL A 347 -39.64 -5.31 4.49
C VAL A 347 -38.34 -6.09 4.73
N LEU A 348 -38.42 -7.24 5.43
CA LEU A 348 -37.26 -8.11 5.63
C LEU A 348 -36.73 -8.69 4.31
N LEU A 349 -37.60 -9.03 3.36
CA LEU A 349 -37.19 -9.55 2.04
C LEU A 349 -36.58 -8.46 1.14
N VAL A 350 -37.12 -7.24 1.20
CA VAL A 350 -36.54 -6.08 0.51
C VAL A 350 -35.13 -5.78 1.05
N ARG A 351 -34.96 -5.78 2.38
CA ARG A 351 -33.64 -5.61 3.01
C ARG A 351 -32.67 -6.75 2.66
N ALA A 352 -33.15 -7.99 2.65
CA ALA A 352 -32.35 -9.14 2.21
C ALA A 352 -31.86 -8.96 0.76
N ALA A 353 -32.73 -8.47 -0.13
CA ALA A 353 -32.36 -8.16 -1.50
C ALA A 353 -31.33 -7.01 -1.56
N LEU A 354 -31.47 -5.96 -0.76
CA LEU A 354 -30.49 -4.87 -0.71
C LEU A 354 -29.11 -5.34 -0.26
N VAL A 355 -29.02 -6.21 0.75
CA VAL A 355 -27.76 -6.82 1.20
C VAL A 355 -27.14 -7.63 0.06
N ILE A 356 -27.92 -8.50 -0.58
CA ILE A 356 -27.44 -9.33 -1.69
C ILE A 356 -26.97 -8.48 -2.87
N THR A 357 -27.72 -7.43 -3.25
CA THR A 357 -27.30 -6.50 -4.31
C THR A 357 -25.99 -5.82 -3.97
N GLY A 358 -25.78 -5.41 -2.71
CA GLY A 358 -24.50 -4.83 -2.26
C GLY A 358 -23.33 -5.80 -2.40
N LEU A 359 -23.54 -7.06 -2.00
CA LEU A 359 -22.54 -8.13 -2.18
C LEU A 359 -22.22 -8.40 -3.66
N LEU A 360 -23.25 -8.45 -4.51
CA LEU A 360 -23.07 -8.65 -5.96
C LEU A 360 -22.32 -7.48 -6.62
N LEU A 361 -22.61 -6.24 -6.21
CA LEU A 361 -21.87 -5.06 -6.67
C LEU A 361 -20.39 -5.13 -6.24
N ALA A 362 -20.10 -5.51 -4.99
CA ALA A 362 -18.74 -5.70 -4.51
C ALA A 362 -18.01 -6.80 -5.30
N LEU A 363 -18.65 -7.95 -5.51
CA LEU A 363 -18.09 -9.06 -6.28
C LEU A 363 -17.77 -8.62 -7.72
N ARG A 364 -18.68 -7.90 -8.36
CA ARG A 364 -18.47 -7.40 -9.73
C ARG A 364 -17.32 -6.40 -9.80
N LEU A 365 -17.24 -5.45 -8.87
CA LEU A 365 -16.16 -4.44 -8.80
C LEU A 365 -14.80 -5.09 -8.56
N GLY A 366 -14.71 -5.94 -7.52
CA GLY A 366 -13.47 -6.64 -7.18
C GLY A 366 -12.99 -7.54 -8.32
N GLN A 367 -13.92 -8.26 -8.96
CA GLN A 367 -13.60 -9.11 -10.10
C GLN A 367 -13.17 -8.29 -11.34
N LEU A 368 -13.79 -7.14 -11.62
CA LEU A 368 -13.38 -6.27 -12.73
C LEU A 368 -11.96 -5.74 -12.53
N ALA A 369 -11.66 -5.21 -11.34
CA ALA A 369 -10.33 -4.71 -11.00
C ALA A 369 -9.26 -5.82 -11.04
N ARG A 370 -9.58 -6.98 -10.44
CA ARG A 370 -8.69 -8.15 -10.42
C ARG A 370 -8.45 -8.70 -11.82
N SER A 371 -9.49 -8.91 -12.62
CA SER A 371 -9.35 -9.41 -14.00
C SER A 371 -8.53 -8.46 -14.87
N CYS A 372 -8.66 -7.14 -14.70
CA CYS A 372 -7.87 -6.16 -15.47
C CYS A 372 -6.39 -6.24 -15.13
N ILE A 373 -6.04 -6.08 -13.85
CA ILE A 373 -4.63 -6.10 -13.41
C ILE A 373 -4.00 -7.46 -13.73
N CYS A 374 -4.66 -8.57 -13.38
CA CYS A 374 -4.05 -9.88 -13.57
C CYS A 374 -3.94 -10.27 -15.05
N ALA A 375 -4.82 -9.79 -15.93
CA ALA A 375 -4.69 -10.05 -17.37
C ALA A 375 -3.50 -9.31 -17.99
N HIS A 376 -3.30 -8.04 -17.63
CA HIS A 376 -2.13 -7.25 -18.07
C HIS A 376 -0.82 -7.84 -17.53
N LEU A 377 -0.79 -8.27 -16.26
CA LEU A 377 0.39 -8.93 -15.68
C LEU A 377 0.69 -10.28 -16.37
N GLU A 378 -0.32 -11.13 -16.59
CA GLU A 378 -0.12 -12.46 -17.18
C GLU A 378 0.33 -12.39 -18.65
N LEU A 379 -0.24 -11.46 -19.44
CA LEU A 379 0.12 -11.25 -20.83
C LEU A 379 1.35 -10.36 -21.02
N ARG A 380 1.85 -9.74 -19.95
CA ARG A 380 2.96 -8.77 -19.96
C ARG A 380 2.72 -7.60 -20.92
N GLU A 381 1.47 -7.14 -21.00
CA GLU A 381 1.08 -5.96 -21.78
C GLU A 381 1.07 -4.70 -20.90
N PRO A 382 1.47 -3.53 -21.44
CA PRO A 382 1.54 -2.30 -20.65
C PRO A 382 0.15 -1.70 -20.39
N LEU A 383 -0.09 -1.33 -19.13
CA LEU A 383 -1.29 -0.62 -18.70
C LEU A 383 -1.25 0.87 -19.09
N ARG A 384 -2.36 1.36 -19.65
CA ARG A 384 -2.52 2.80 -19.95
C ARG A 384 -2.85 3.58 -18.67
N LYS A 385 -2.39 4.84 -18.62
CA LYS A 385 -2.67 5.75 -17.48
C LYS A 385 -4.17 5.96 -17.23
N GLN A 386 -4.99 5.98 -18.28
CA GLN A 386 -6.45 6.09 -18.15
C GLN A 386 -7.06 4.88 -17.44
N SER A 387 -6.65 3.66 -17.84
CA SER A 387 -7.10 2.42 -17.21
C SER A 387 -6.69 2.36 -15.72
N LEU A 388 -5.52 2.91 -15.36
CA LEU A 388 -5.09 3.02 -13.95
C LEU A 388 -5.98 3.97 -13.13
N GLN A 389 -6.42 5.09 -13.70
CA GLN A 389 -7.38 6.00 -13.05
C GLN A 389 -8.75 5.34 -12.84
N GLU A 390 -9.18 4.54 -13.82
CA GLU A 390 -10.42 3.76 -13.74
C GLU A 390 -10.31 2.69 -12.64
N ILE A 391 -9.20 1.93 -12.58
CA ILE A 391 -8.92 0.97 -11.51
C ILE A 391 -8.92 1.65 -10.13
N LEU A 392 -8.28 2.82 -10.00
CA LEU A 392 -8.27 3.58 -8.74
C LEU A 392 -9.70 3.96 -8.32
N SER A 393 -10.54 4.34 -9.28
CA SER A 393 -11.96 4.63 -9.03
C SER A 393 -12.72 3.37 -8.60
N ALA A 394 -12.41 2.20 -9.18
CA ALA A 394 -13.00 0.93 -8.76
C ALA A 394 -12.60 0.54 -7.32
N LEU A 395 -11.34 0.76 -6.93
CA LEU A 395 -10.87 0.55 -5.56
C LEU A 395 -11.54 1.50 -4.56
N GLU A 396 -11.77 2.77 -4.96
CA GLU A 396 -12.53 3.73 -4.16
C GLU A 396 -13.97 3.26 -3.93
N LEU A 397 -14.65 2.78 -4.97
CA LEU A 397 -16.02 2.26 -4.87
C LEU A 397 -16.08 0.99 -4.00
N LEU A 398 -15.10 0.10 -4.13
CA LEU A 398 -15.03 -1.12 -3.33
C LEU A 398 -14.85 -0.81 -1.83
N ALA A 399 -13.95 0.11 -1.51
CA ALA A 399 -13.77 0.60 -0.15
C ALA A 399 -15.04 1.31 0.38
N THR A 400 -15.76 2.03 -0.48
CA THR A 400 -17.05 2.66 -0.10
C THR A 400 -18.09 1.60 0.28
N VAL A 401 -18.19 0.51 -0.48
CA VAL A 401 -19.10 -0.59 -0.15
C VAL A 401 -18.74 -1.21 1.20
N GLU A 402 -17.45 -1.47 1.43
CA GLU A 402 -16.96 -2.01 2.70
C GLU A 402 -17.25 -1.08 3.89
N GLU A 403 -17.02 0.23 3.74
CA GLU A 403 -17.32 1.23 4.77
C GLU A 403 -18.82 1.28 5.12
N VAL A 404 -19.70 1.20 4.11
CA VAL A 404 -21.16 1.18 4.32
C VAL A 404 -21.60 -0.07 5.08
N PHE A 405 -21.04 -1.24 4.74
CA PHE A 405 -21.30 -2.48 5.49
C PHE A 405 -20.73 -2.43 6.91
N ALA A 406 -19.52 -1.91 7.09
CA ALA A 406 -18.87 -1.78 8.39
C ALA A 406 -19.63 -0.82 9.33
N ALA A 407 -20.13 0.31 8.80
CA ALA A 407 -20.91 1.28 9.55
C ALA A 407 -22.21 0.70 10.12
N GLN A 408 -22.78 -0.34 9.47
CA GLN A 408 -24.03 -0.98 9.85
C GLN A 408 -23.85 -2.45 10.30
N ALA A 409 -22.64 -2.86 10.68
CA ALA A 409 -22.31 -4.26 10.92
C ALA A 409 -23.18 -4.93 12.00
N ILE A 410 -23.51 -4.20 13.07
CA ILE A 410 -24.36 -4.71 14.17
C ILE A 410 -25.79 -4.95 13.67
N ALA A 411 -26.39 -3.94 13.03
CA ALA A 411 -27.73 -4.04 12.47
C ALA A 411 -27.81 -5.14 11.40
N LEU A 412 -26.76 -5.31 10.58
CA LEU A 412 -26.68 -6.35 9.56
C LEU A 412 -26.74 -7.76 10.18
N GLY A 413 -26.06 -8.00 11.30
CA GLY A 413 -26.06 -9.31 11.97
C GLY A 413 -27.46 -9.74 12.40
N GLU A 414 -28.20 -8.85 13.06
CA GLU A 414 -29.60 -9.10 13.46
C GLU A 414 -30.51 -9.26 12.24
N MET A 415 -30.36 -8.37 11.26
CA MET A 415 -31.17 -8.36 10.04
C MET A 415 -30.98 -9.64 9.20
N CYS A 416 -29.75 -10.12 9.01
CA CYS A 416 -29.47 -11.33 8.25
C CYS A 416 -30.16 -12.57 8.86
N MET A 417 -30.20 -12.67 10.19
CA MET A 417 -30.90 -13.77 10.87
C MET A 417 -32.42 -13.71 10.64
N HIS A 418 -33.02 -12.52 10.74
CA HIS A 418 -34.44 -12.34 10.46
C HIS A 418 -34.80 -12.54 8.97
N ALA A 419 -33.94 -12.09 8.06
CA ALA A 419 -34.07 -12.31 6.63
C ALA A 419 -33.98 -13.79 6.26
N CYS A 420 -33.01 -14.52 6.81
CA CYS A 420 -32.91 -15.97 6.63
C CYS A 420 -34.16 -16.70 7.11
N ARG A 421 -34.75 -16.27 8.24
CA ARG A 421 -36.02 -16.82 8.73
C ARG A 421 -37.19 -16.51 7.79
N ALA A 422 -37.24 -15.33 7.19
CA ALA A 422 -38.26 -14.98 6.20
C ALA A 422 -38.16 -15.84 4.93
N LEU A 423 -36.94 -16.04 4.41
CA LEU A 423 -36.67 -16.94 3.27
C LEU A 423 -37.01 -18.40 3.60
N SER A 424 -36.64 -18.85 4.81
CA SER A 424 -36.98 -20.18 5.32
C SER A 424 -38.49 -20.42 5.33
N ARG A 425 -39.29 -19.41 5.72
CA ARG A 425 -40.77 -19.50 5.68
C ARG A 425 -41.30 -19.57 4.26
N GLN A 426 -40.71 -18.86 3.29
CA GLN A 426 -41.11 -18.99 1.88
C GLN A 426 -40.86 -20.40 1.37
N LEU A 427 -39.68 -20.95 1.66
CA LEU A 427 -39.33 -22.31 1.27
C LEU A 427 -40.23 -23.35 1.97
N TYR A 428 -40.54 -23.15 3.25
CA TYR A 428 -41.48 -23.99 4.00
C TYR A 428 -42.88 -23.99 3.38
N LYS A 429 -43.39 -22.82 2.95
CA LYS A 429 -44.68 -22.70 2.24
C LYS A 429 -44.69 -23.41 0.89
N LEU A 430 -43.56 -23.46 0.18
CA LEU A 430 -43.43 -24.21 -1.07
C LEU A 430 -43.42 -25.73 -0.85
N LEU A 431 -42.72 -26.20 0.18
CA LEU A 431 -42.50 -27.63 0.41
C LEU A 431 -43.62 -28.33 1.19
N THR A 432 -44.36 -27.60 2.05
CA THR A 432 -45.44 -28.19 2.87
C THR A 432 -46.59 -28.81 2.05
N PRO A 433 -47.11 -28.15 0.99
CA PRO A 433 -48.14 -28.74 0.13
C PRO A 433 -47.65 -29.98 -0.63
N ILE A 434 -46.35 -30.08 -0.87
CA ILE A 434 -45.73 -31.22 -1.56
C ILE A 434 -45.64 -32.40 -0.61
N LYS A 435 -45.22 -32.15 0.64
CA LYS A 435 -45.23 -33.16 1.71
C LYS A 435 -46.63 -33.75 1.91
N SER A 436 -47.66 -32.91 2.04
CA SER A 436 -49.03 -33.39 2.27
C SER A 436 -49.61 -34.19 1.09
N LYS A 437 -49.24 -33.84 -0.15
CA LYS A 437 -49.58 -34.62 -1.37
C LYS A 437 -48.90 -35.99 -1.41
N LEU A 438 -47.67 -36.10 -0.89
CA LEU A 438 -46.94 -37.37 -0.83
C LEU A 438 -47.47 -38.26 0.32
N GLU A 439 -47.88 -37.67 1.44
CA GLU A 439 -48.45 -38.39 2.58
C GLU A 439 -49.87 -38.92 2.35
N SER A 440 -50.63 -38.33 1.41
CA SER A 440 -52.01 -38.73 1.12
C SER A 440 -52.12 -39.95 0.18
N LYS A 441 -51.06 -40.30 -0.56
CA LYS A 441 -50.98 -41.50 -1.41
C LYS A 441 -50.66 -42.75 -0.56
N LYS A 442 -51.64 -43.23 0.21
CA LYS A 442 -51.45 -44.28 1.24
C LYS A 442 -51.58 -45.75 0.78
N ARG A 443 -51.86 -46.06 -0.49
CA ARG A 443 -51.94 -47.46 -0.96
C ARG A 443 -50.62 -47.87 -1.60
N ASP A 444 -49.84 -48.69 -0.88
CA ASP A 444 -48.56 -49.31 -1.27
C ASP A 444 -47.52 -48.33 -1.86
N PRO A 445 -46.90 -47.46 -1.03
CA PRO A 445 -45.89 -46.53 -1.52
C PRO A 445 -44.66 -47.30 -2.01
N SER A 446 -44.25 -47.03 -3.24
CA SER A 446 -42.99 -47.55 -3.78
C SER A 446 -41.79 -47.06 -2.97
N ASP A 447 -40.68 -47.81 -2.92
CA ASP A 447 -39.46 -47.41 -2.20
C ASP A 447 -38.99 -45.99 -2.61
N GLY A 448 -39.16 -45.62 -3.89
CA GLY A 448 -38.86 -44.28 -4.38
C GLY A 448 -39.85 -43.18 -3.94
N GLU A 449 -41.08 -43.51 -3.53
CA GLU A 449 -42.03 -42.56 -2.89
C GLU A 449 -41.67 -42.30 -1.43
N LEU A 450 -41.27 -43.36 -0.71
CA LEU A 450 -40.77 -43.25 0.66
C LEU A 450 -39.49 -42.41 0.72
N ASP A 451 -38.57 -42.60 -0.23
CA ASP A 451 -37.34 -41.80 -0.32
C ASP A 451 -37.60 -40.33 -0.65
N ARG A 452 -38.57 -40.04 -1.51
CA ARG A 452 -39.00 -38.66 -1.79
C ARG A 452 -39.61 -37.98 -0.57
N LEU A 453 -40.48 -38.69 0.15
CA LEU A 453 -41.05 -38.17 1.40
C LEU A 453 -39.95 -37.94 2.44
N ALA A 454 -38.97 -38.83 2.52
CA ALA A 454 -37.80 -38.68 3.39
C ALA A 454 -36.95 -37.46 2.98
N ALA A 455 -36.72 -37.22 1.69
CA ALA A 455 -35.98 -36.06 1.17
C ALA A 455 -36.69 -34.74 1.51
N VAL A 456 -37.99 -34.61 1.24
CA VAL A 456 -38.77 -33.39 1.57
C VAL A 456 -38.82 -33.17 3.08
N THR A 457 -39.00 -34.24 3.86
CA THR A 457 -39.01 -34.15 5.33
C THR A 457 -37.63 -33.75 5.87
N LEU A 458 -36.55 -34.26 5.29
CA LEU A 458 -35.18 -33.87 5.64
C LEU A 458 -34.93 -32.40 5.31
N ALA A 459 -35.31 -31.94 4.11
CA ALA A 459 -35.19 -30.54 3.71
C ALA A 459 -35.93 -29.60 4.69
N LEU A 460 -37.21 -29.89 4.99
CA LEU A 460 -38.01 -29.12 5.94
C LEU A 460 -37.37 -29.05 7.33
N ARG A 461 -36.88 -30.19 7.85
CA ARG A 461 -36.20 -30.24 9.16
C ARG A 461 -34.90 -29.43 9.19
N MET A 462 -34.17 -29.37 8.08
CA MET A 462 -32.94 -28.56 7.98
C MET A 462 -33.24 -27.06 7.93
N ILE A 463 -34.36 -26.66 7.29
CA ILE A 463 -34.79 -25.26 7.15
C ILE A 463 -35.39 -24.68 8.44
N GLU A 464 -35.92 -25.52 9.33
CA GLU A 464 -36.57 -25.07 10.58
C GLU A 464 -35.61 -24.46 11.61
N GLY A 465 -34.31 -24.77 11.56
CA GLY A 465 -33.34 -24.17 12.49
C GLY A 465 -32.34 -23.25 11.81
N PRO A 466 -31.24 -22.87 12.51
CA PRO A 466 -30.31 -21.86 12.00
C PRO A 466 -29.68 -22.28 10.66
N PRO A 467 -29.49 -21.33 9.72
CA PRO A 467 -28.93 -21.61 8.40
C PRO A 467 -27.40 -21.81 8.47
N THR A 468 -26.97 -22.93 9.08
CA THR A 468 -25.55 -23.30 9.07
C THR A 468 -25.15 -23.88 7.71
N ARG A 469 -23.87 -23.76 7.34
CA ARG A 469 -23.33 -24.31 6.09
C ARG A 469 -23.71 -25.78 5.88
N GLN A 470 -23.57 -26.60 6.93
CA GLN A 470 -23.92 -28.03 6.88
C GLN A 470 -25.42 -28.28 6.66
N ARG A 471 -26.30 -27.51 7.31
CA ARG A 471 -27.75 -27.65 7.12
C ARG A 471 -28.20 -27.24 5.73
N LEU A 472 -27.63 -26.15 5.20
CA LEU A 472 -27.87 -25.70 3.83
C LEU A 472 -27.39 -26.73 2.80
N LEU A 473 -26.21 -27.32 3.01
CA LEU A 473 -25.68 -28.38 2.16
C LEU A 473 -26.59 -29.62 2.14
N VAL A 474 -27.01 -30.11 3.32
CA VAL A 474 -27.94 -31.24 3.42
C VAL A 474 -29.29 -30.90 2.78
N ALA A 475 -29.78 -29.67 2.96
CA ALA A 475 -31.01 -29.21 2.30
C ALA A 475 -30.86 -29.19 0.77
N GLN A 476 -29.75 -28.70 0.23
CA GLN A 476 -29.47 -28.71 -1.21
C GLN A 476 -29.42 -30.13 -1.78
N LEU A 477 -28.71 -31.05 -1.11
CA LEU A 477 -28.66 -32.47 -1.50
C LEU A 477 -30.05 -33.14 -1.45
N ALA A 478 -30.83 -32.86 -0.41
CA ALA A 478 -32.19 -33.35 -0.30
C ALA A 478 -33.10 -32.78 -1.41
N MET A 479 -32.93 -31.51 -1.78
CA MET A 479 -33.69 -30.88 -2.87
C MET A 479 -33.33 -31.43 -4.25
N HIS A 480 -32.10 -31.89 -4.48
CA HIS A 480 -31.73 -32.61 -5.69
C HIS A 480 -32.45 -33.96 -5.78
N ALA A 481 -32.59 -34.68 -4.65
CA ALA A 481 -33.37 -35.92 -4.59
C ALA A 481 -34.88 -35.70 -4.82
N CYS A 482 -35.40 -34.49 -4.61
CA CYS A 482 -36.81 -34.15 -4.84
C CYS A 482 -37.20 -33.98 -6.33
N GLN A 483 -36.24 -34.01 -7.27
CA GLN A 483 -36.49 -33.87 -8.73
C GLN A 483 -37.19 -35.10 -9.38
N LEU A 484 -37.38 -36.18 -8.62
CA LEU A 484 -37.98 -37.43 -9.08
C LEU A 484 -39.42 -37.26 -9.62
N LYS A 485 -39.66 -37.67 -10.87
CA LYS A 485 -40.99 -37.83 -11.52
C LYS A 485 -41.93 -36.61 -11.36
N MET A 486 -41.43 -35.38 -11.57
CA MET A 486 -42.24 -34.16 -11.62
C MET A 486 -43.04 -33.86 -10.32
N VAL A 487 -42.51 -34.24 -9.15
CA VAL A 487 -43.16 -33.88 -7.87
C VAL A 487 -43.02 -32.38 -7.56
N LEU A 488 -41.84 -31.81 -7.82
CA LEU A 488 -41.67 -30.37 -8.02
C LEU A 488 -41.68 -30.09 -9.52
N ARG A 489 -42.33 -29.00 -9.92
CA ARG A 489 -42.13 -28.43 -11.26
C ARG A 489 -40.72 -27.87 -11.36
N ASP A 490 -40.13 -27.87 -12.55
CA ASP A 490 -38.79 -27.30 -12.77
C ASP A 490 -38.68 -25.85 -12.27
N SER A 491 -39.75 -25.06 -12.42
CA SER A 491 -39.83 -23.69 -11.89
C SER A 491 -39.78 -23.61 -10.36
N GLU A 492 -40.42 -24.55 -9.66
CA GLU A 492 -40.43 -24.61 -8.19
C GLU A 492 -39.07 -25.07 -7.68
N HIS A 493 -38.42 -25.99 -8.40
CA HIS A 493 -37.08 -26.45 -8.07
C HIS A 493 -36.04 -25.35 -8.26
N GLU A 494 -36.12 -24.59 -9.35
CA GLU A 494 -35.25 -23.44 -9.58
C GLU A 494 -35.45 -22.36 -8.52
N GLU A 495 -36.70 -22.06 -8.15
CA GLU A 495 -37.00 -21.11 -7.07
C GLU A 495 -36.47 -21.59 -5.72
N SER A 496 -36.61 -22.89 -5.41
CA SER A 496 -36.06 -23.45 -4.17
C SER A 496 -34.53 -23.37 -4.10
N SER A 497 -33.86 -23.61 -5.23
CA SER A 497 -32.40 -23.49 -5.35
C SER A 497 -31.95 -22.04 -5.21
N ARG A 498 -32.71 -21.10 -5.79
CA ARG A 498 -32.50 -19.66 -5.66
C ARG A 498 -32.66 -19.18 -4.21
N LEU A 499 -33.70 -19.63 -3.50
CA LEU A 499 -33.91 -19.31 -2.08
C LEU A 499 -32.77 -19.85 -1.20
N LEU A 500 -32.34 -21.09 -1.41
CA LEU A 500 -31.21 -21.69 -0.69
C LEU A 500 -29.89 -20.96 -0.97
N SER A 501 -29.65 -20.53 -2.22
CA SER A 501 -28.48 -19.70 -2.58
C SER A 501 -28.50 -18.35 -1.87
N LYS A 502 -29.66 -17.66 -1.86
CA LYS A 502 -29.83 -16.39 -1.12
C LYS A 502 -29.58 -16.57 0.38
N MET A 503 -30.07 -17.65 0.99
CA MET A 503 -29.80 -17.97 2.39
C MET A 503 -28.30 -18.22 2.64
N GLY A 504 -27.62 -18.89 1.72
CA GLY A 504 -26.16 -19.08 1.76
C GLY A 504 -25.40 -17.75 1.81
N LEU A 505 -25.70 -16.83 0.88
CA LEU A 505 -25.07 -15.50 0.82
C LEU A 505 -25.31 -14.67 2.09
N LEU A 506 -26.52 -14.72 2.66
CA LEU A 506 -26.84 -13.98 3.87
C LEU A 506 -26.18 -14.58 5.11
N SER A 507 -26.05 -15.91 5.16
CA SER A 507 -25.41 -16.61 6.28
C SER A 507 -23.90 -16.36 6.37
N ASP A 508 -23.24 -16.17 5.22
CA ASP A 508 -21.81 -15.89 5.12
C ASP A 508 -21.54 -14.50 4.51
N CYS A 509 -22.37 -13.52 4.88
CA CYS A 509 -22.30 -12.17 4.29
C CYS A 509 -20.92 -11.52 4.49
N GLN A 510 -20.32 -11.70 5.67
CA GLN A 510 -19.00 -11.14 5.98
C GLN A 510 -17.88 -11.87 5.23
N GLY A 511 -17.93 -13.20 5.11
CA GLY A 511 -16.94 -13.96 4.35
C GLY A 511 -16.99 -13.66 2.86
N VAL A 512 -18.20 -13.56 2.29
CA VAL A 512 -18.39 -13.17 0.88
C VAL A 512 -17.92 -11.73 0.64
N LEU A 513 -18.24 -10.80 1.54
CA LEU A 513 -17.77 -9.42 1.44
C LEU A 513 -16.24 -9.35 1.51
N ALA A 514 -15.62 -10.04 2.47
CA ALA A 514 -14.17 -10.09 2.59
C ALA A 514 -13.50 -10.68 1.34
N SER A 515 -14.07 -11.73 0.74
CA SER A 515 -13.57 -12.31 -0.50
C SER A 515 -13.77 -11.41 -1.73
N ALA A 516 -14.84 -10.61 -1.75
CA ALA A 516 -15.13 -9.65 -2.81
C ALA A 516 -14.17 -8.45 -2.76
N CYS A 517 -13.91 -7.95 -1.54
CA CYS A 517 -13.00 -6.83 -1.27
C CYS A 517 -11.52 -7.25 -1.21
N ASP A 518 -11.21 -8.53 -1.37
CA ASP A 518 -9.83 -9.02 -1.33
C ASP A 518 -8.98 -8.46 -2.49
N CYS A 519 -8.11 -7.51 -2.12
CA CYS A 519 -7.18 -6.82 -3.00
C CYS A 519 -5.77 -7.39 -2.96
N THR A 520 -5.59 -8.65 -2.51
CA THR A 520 -4.27 -9.32 -2.45
C THR A 520 -3.55 -9.36 -3.81
N PHE A 521 -4.27 -9.23 -4.94
CA PHE A 521 -3.66 -9.10 -6.27
C PHE A 521 -2.75 -7.86 -6.41
N LEU A 522 -2.94 -6.81 -5.61
CA LEU A 522 -2.09 -5.62 -5.63
C LEU A 522 -0.64 -5.93 -5.22
N PHE A 523 -0.43 -6.98 -4.43
CA PHE A 523 0.92 -7.44 -4.07
C PHE A 523 1.72 -7.89 -5.30
N GLY A 524 1.09 -8.64 -6.21
CA GLY A 524 1.73 -9.04 -7.48
C GLY A 524 1.89 -7.89 -8.46
N ALA A 525 1.13 -6.81 -8.27
CA ALA A 525 1.19 -5.57 -9.04
C ALA A 525 2.04 -4.48 -8.35
N ARG A 526 3.00 -4.86 -7.50
CA ARG A 526 3.79 -3.91 -6.68
C ARG A 526 4.46 -2.80 -7.50
N GLU A 527 4.88 -3.10 -8.72
CA GLU A 527 5.49 -2.13 -9.65
C GLU A 527 4.53 -1.01 -10.09
N LEU A 528 3.22 -1.25 -10.01
CA LEU A 528 2.18 -0.27 -10.36
C LEU A 528 1.82 0.65 -9.18
N LEU A 529 2.17 0.27 -7.94
CA LEU A 529 1.84 1.06 -6.75
C LEU A 529 2.37 2.50 -6.81
N PRO A 530 3.64 2.77 -7.21
CA PRO A 530 4.14 4.15 -7.30
C PRO A 530 3.28 5.06 -8.20
N GLU A 531 2.84 4.56 -9.36
CA GLU A 531 1.97 5.32 -10.27
C GLU A 531 0.57 5.53 -9.67
N LEU A 532 0.00 4.50 -9.01
CA LEU A 532 -1.29 4.61 -8.33
C LEU A 532 -1.25 5.65 -7.19
N PHE A 533 -0.18 5.69 -6.39
CA PHE A 533 0.00 6.72 -5.36
C PHE A 533 0.14 8.12 -5.97
N ARG A 534 0.86 8.26 -7.09
CA ARG A 534 0.97 9.54 -7.80
C ARG A 534 -0.36 10.02 -8.36
N LEU A 535 -1.15 9.12 -8.94
CA LEU A 535 -2.51 9.41 -9.41
C LEU A 535 -3.46 9.76 -8.25
N ALA A 536 -3.35 9.07 -7.12
CA ALA A 536 -4.12 9.38 -5.91
C ALA A 536 -3.78 10.77 -5.38
N HIS A 537 -2.50 11.15 -5.34
CA HIS A 537 -2.07 12.50 -4.96
C HIS A 537 -2.62 13.56 -5.94
N ALA A 538 -2.46 13.33 -7.24
CA ALA A 538 -2.97 14.24 -8.29
C ALA A 538 -4.50 14.42 -8.26
N SER A 539 -5.25 13.45 -7.74
CA SER A 539 -6.70 13.56 -7.59
C SER A 539 -7.13 14.58 -6.52
N GLY A 540 -6.24 14.88 -5.56
CA GLY A 540 -6.52 15.83 -4.49
C GLY A 540 -7.58 15.38 -3.47
N ARG A 541 -8.03 14.12 -3.54
CA ARG A 541 -9.09 13.57 -2.67
C ARG A 541 -8.50 12.67 -1.60
N PRO A 542 -8.65 13.00 -0.30
CA PRO A 542 -8.09 12.19 0.78
C PRO A 542 -8.73 10.80 0.87
N ARG A 543 -9.99 10.66 0.42
CA ARG A 543 -10.69 9.38 0.35
C ARG A 543 -10.00 8.40 -0.59
N VAL A 544 -9.59 8.84 -1.78
CA VAL A 544 -8.92 7.98 -2.78
C VAL A 544 -7.61 7.41 -2.21
N LEU A 545 -6.81 8.25 -1.55
CA LEU A 545 -5.57 7.81 -0.90
C LEU A 545 -5.84 6.81 0.22
N ARG A 546 -6.85 7.06 1.06
CA ARG A 546 -7.27 6.13 2.13
C ARG A 546 -7.76 4.80 1.56
N SER A 547 -8.57 4.82 0.50
CA SER A 547 -9.08 3.61 -0.15
C SER A 547 -7.96 2.79 -0.78
N LEU A 548 -6.98 3.45 -1.42
CA LEU A 548 -5.79 2.78 -1.95
C LEU A 548 -4.97 2.12 -0.85
N LEU A 549 -4.74 2.84 0.26
CA LEU A 549 -4.02 2.29 1.42
C LEU A 549 -4.78 1.13 2.06
N ALA A 550 -6.10 1.24 2.24
CA ALA A 550 -6.94 0.15 2.76
C ALA A 550 -6.88 -1.08 1.85
N ALA A 551 -7.02 -0.89 0.53
CA ALA A 551 -6.90 -1.97 -0.45
C ALA A 551 -5.51 -2.62 -0.41
N ALA A 552 -4.44 -1.85 -0.29
CA ALA A 552 -3.10 -2.39 -0.14
C ALA A 552 -2.94 -3.19 1.18
N GLN A 553 -3.58 -2.74 2.26
CA GLN A 553 -3.55 -3.42 3.56
C GLN A 553 -4.25 -4.79 3.57
N HIS A 554 -5.15 -5.07 2.63
CA HIS A 554 -5.74 -6.41 2.47
C HIS A 554 -4.70 -7.50 2.19
N CYS A 555 -3.51 -7.14 1.71
CA CYS A 555 -2.39 -8.07 1.54
C CYS A 555 -1.80 -8.52 2.89
N ILE A 556 -1.83 -7.67 3.92
CA ILE A 556 -1.10 -7.89 5.19
C ILE A 556 -1.51 -9.19 5.91
N PRO A 557 -2.82 -9.52 6.06
CA PRO A 557 -3.21 -10.78 6.70
C PRO A 557 -2.71 -12.03 5.96
N VAL A 558 -2.60 -11.98 4.63
CA VAL A 558 -2.02 -13.07 3.82
C VAL A 558 -0.51 -13.16 4.08
N LEU A 559 0.18 -12.02 4.08
CA LEU A 559 1.62 -11.93 4.35
C LEU A 559 1.99 -12.39 5.77
N ARG A 560 1.20 -12.03 6.79
CA ARG A 560 1.38 -12.50 8.18
C ARG A 560 1.19 -14.01 8.34
N ARG A 561 0.24 -14.60 7.59
CA ARG A 561 0.03 -16.07 7.59
C ARG A 561 1.18 -16.80 6.92
N ALA A 562 1.79 -16.17 5.92
CA ALA A 562 2.93 -16.74 5.20
C ALA A 562 4.25 -16.59 5.97
N SER A 563 4.45 -15.53 6.76
CA SER A 563 5.65 -15.31 7.58
C SER A 563 5.82 -16.29 8.75
N ALA A 564 4.83 -17.15 9.01
CA ALA A 564 4.97 -18.27 9.95
C ALA A 564 5.86 -19.40 9.41
N ILE A 565 6.30 -19.36 8.14
CA ILE A 565 7.44 -20.17 7.68
C ILE A 565 8.71 -19.47 8.16
N GLY A 566 9.26 -19.95 9.28
CA GLY A 566 10.57 -19.49 9.74
C GLY A 566 11.63 -19.72 8.66
N GLY A 567 12.27 -18.64 8.21
CA GLY A 567 13.53 -18.71 7.47
C GLY A 567 13.59 -17.97 6.13
N VAL A 568 12.47 -17.68 5.45
CA VAL A 568 12.51 -17.01 4.14
C VAL A 568 12.45 -15.49 4.32
N SER A 569 13.61 -14.82 4.32
CA SER A 569 13.70 -13.37 4.45
C SER A 569 13.08 -12.64 3.24
N PRO A 570 12.39 -11.50 3.45
CA PRO A 570 11.82 -10.66 2.40
C PRO A 570 12.89 -9.87 1.61
N VAL A 571 14.01 -10.51 1.23
CA VAL A 571 15.13 -9.87 0.53
C VAL A 571 14.70 -9.28 -0.81
N SER A 572 13.74 -9.88 -1.53
CA SER A 572 13.24 -9.36 -2.81
C SER A 572 12.49 -8.02 -2.70
N LEU A 573 11.90 -7.71 -1.54
CA LEU A 573 11.27 -6.40 -1.26
C LEU A 573 12.28 -5.37 -0.76
N LEU A 574 13.40 -5.81 -0.19
CA LEU A 574 14.46 -4.96 0.36
C LEU A 574 15.57 -4.64 -0.64
N ALA A 575 15.72 -5.46 -1.69
CA ALA A 575 16.75 -5.30 -2.72
C ALA A 575 16.56 -4.04 -3.60
N ASP A 576 15.34 -3.50 -3.63
CA ASP A 576 15.03 -2.31 -4.41
C ASP A 576 15.42 -1.06 -3.59
N LYS A 577 16.56 -0.45 -3.95
CA LYS A 577 17.24 0.62 -3.19
C LYS A 577 16.36 1.85 -2.91
N ALA A 578 15.26 2.02 -3.64
CA ALA A 578 14.29 3.09 -3.44
C ALA A 578 13.45 2.95 -2.15
N PHE A 579 13.35 1.75 -1.56
CA PHE A 579 12.34 1.45 -0.54
C PHE A 579 12.89 0.97 0.82
N SER A 580 14.21 0.98 0.98
CA SER A 580 14.88 0.62 2.23
C SER A 580 14.89 1.79 3.21
N ARG A 581 13.79 2.01 3.96
CA ARG A 581 13.89 2.71 5.25
C ARG A 581 14.19 1.67 6.34
N PRO A 582 15.28 1.78 7.09
CA PRO A 582 15.43 1.00 8.30
C PRO A 582 14.29 1.39 9.25
N LEU A 583 13.53 0.41 9.72
CA LEU A 583 12.64 0.59 10.87
C LEU A 583 13.45 1.24 12.00
N GLU A 584 12.82 2.13 12.77
CA GLU A 584 13.45 2.76 13.94
C GLU A 584 14.05 1.66 14.85
N GLY A 585 15.38 1.56 14.87
CA GLY A 585 16.11 0.49 15.57
C GLY A 585 17.14 -0.27 14.73
N GLY A 586 17.23 -0.06 13.41
CA GLY A 586 18.30 -0.64 12.58
C GLY A 586 18.22 -2.16 12.37
N ALA A 587 17.13 -2.80 12.78
CA ALA A 587 16.87 -4.22 12.51
C ALA A 587 16.19 -4.37 11.13
N ALA A 588 16.69 -5.30 10.31
CA ALA A 588 16.02 -5.69 9.07
C ALA A 588 14.62 -6.26 9.39
N PRO A 589 13.59 -5.98 8.58
CA PRO A 589 12.24 -6.49 8.82
C PRO A 589 12.28 -8.02 8.81
N SER A 590 11.78 -8.61 9.89
CA SER A 590 11.82 -10.06 10.10
C SER A 590 10.68 -10.78 9.37
N THR A 591 9.64 -10.04 8.98
CA THR A 591 8.45 -10.57 8.31
C THR A 591 8.11 -9.83 7.02
N TRP A 592 7.50 -10.55 6.07
CA TRP A 592 7.00 -9.99 4.81
C TRP A 592 5.94 -8.89 5.00
N ALA A 593 5.17 -8.96 6.10
CA ALA A 593 4.18 -7.94 6.42
C ALA A 593 4.84 -6.61 6.82
N GLU A 594 5.92 -6.65 7.59
CA GLU A 594 6.71 -5.46 7.95
C GLU A 594 7.40 -4.88 6.71
N ALA A 595 8.01 -5.71 5.87
CA ALA A 595 8.65 -5.27 4.63
C ALA A 595 7.66 -4.59 3.67
N PHE A 596 6.48 -5.18 3.47
CA PHE A 596 5.46 -4.59 2.60
C PHE A 596 4.87 -3.30 3.20
N GLY A 597 4.65 -3.22 4.51
CA GLY A 597 4.22 -1.96 5.11
C GLY A 597 5.30 -0.88 5.12
N GLY A 598 6.57 -1.25 5.25
CA GLY A 598 7.71 -0.36 5.02
C GLY A 598 7.71 0.21 3.61
N LEU A 599 7.48 -0.62 2.60
CA LEU A 599 7.29 -0.19 1.20
C LEU A 599 6.13 0.81 1.07
N LEU A 600 4.96 0.51 1.65
CA LEU A 600 3.83 1.45 1.63
C LEU A 600 4.14 2.77 2.33
N GLY A 601 4.89 2.73 3.43
CA GLY A 601 5.35 3.91 4.15
C GLY A 601 6.31 4.77 3.32
N ALA A 602 7.28 4.13 2.66
CA ALA A 602 8.22 4.80 1.75
C ALA A 602 7.49 5.42 0.55
N LEU A 603 6.55 4.69 -0.08
CA LEU A 603 5.73 5.21 -1.18
C LEU A 603 4.87 6.40 -0.75
N LEU A 604 4.27 6.32 0.44
CA LEU A 604 3.50 7.43 1.02
C LEU A 604 4.40 8.65 1.22
N GLU A 605 5.63 8.46 1.72
CA GLU A 605 6.55 9.57 1.93
C GLU A 605 7.06 10.19 0.62
N GLU A 606 7.52 9.36 -0.32
CA GLU A 606 8.15 9.83 -1.56
C GLU A 606 7.17 10.35 -2.61
N GLN A 607 6.03 9.69 -2.78
CA GLN A 607 5.07 10.02 -3.83
C GLN A 607 3.93 10.93 -3.36
N VAL A 608 3.71 11.04 -2.04
CA VAL A 608 2.62 11.86 -1.48
C VAL A 608 3.13 12.94 -0.54
N LEU A 609 3.84 12.61 0.55
CA LEU A 609 4.19 13.60 1.58
C LEU A 609 5.23 14.62 1.11
N LYS A 610 6.33 14.19 0.48
CA LYS A 610 7.36 15.10 -0.07
C LYS A 610 6.82 15.98 -1.21
N PRO A 611 6.08 15.47 -2.21
CA PRO A 611 5.47 16.32 -3.22
C PRO A 611 4.44 17.27 -2.63
N LEU A 612 3.62 16.81 -1.66
CA LEU A 612 2.65 17.66 -0.98
C LEU A 612 3.31 18.81 -0.21
N SER A 613 4.40 18.54 0.51
CA SER A 613 5.11 19.58 1.26
C SER A 613 5.79 20.58 0.32
N LEU A 614 6.37 20.10 -0.78
CA LEU A 614 6.98 20.97 -1.80
C LEU A 614 5.92 21.82 -2.51
N GLU A 615 4.79 21.25 -2.91
CA GLU A 615 3.69 21.98 -3.54
C GLU A 615 3.14 23.06 -2.59
N LEU A 616 2.94 22.74 -1.30
CA LEU A 616 2.54 23.71 -0.29
C LEU A 616 3.59 24.81 -0.08
N GLU A 617 4.87 24.47 -0.02
CA GLU A 617 5.96 25.45 0.09
C GLU A 617 5.99 26.39 -1.13
N THR A 618 5.85 25.84 -2.35
CA THR A 618 5.81 26.64 -3.58
C THR A 618 4.59 27.55 -3.64
N ASP A 619 3.41 27.08 -3.21
CA ASP A 619 2.19 27.90 -3.16
C ASP A 619 2.34 29.05 -2.14
N LEU A 620 2.85 28.76 -0.94
CA LEU A 620 3.14 29.77 0.08
C LEU A 620 4.16 30.80 -0.41
N ARG A 621 5.23 30.36 -1.09
CA ARG A 621 6.22 31.25 -1.70
C ARG A 621 5.62 32.15 -2.77
N LEU A 622 4.83 31.59 -3.68
CA LEU A 622 4.17 32.35 -4.74
C LEU A 622 3.26 33.42 -4.16
N GLU A 623 2.50 33.11 -3.10
CA GLU A 623 1.63 34.10 -2.44
C GLU A 623 2.43 35.22 -1.77
N VAL A 624 3.52 34.90 -1.07
CA VAL A 624 4.37 35.94 -0.46
C VAL A 624 5.04 36.80 -1.53
N HIS A 625 5.52 36.21 -2.64
CA HIS A 625 6.08 36.98 -3.75
C HIS A 625 5.03 37.86 -4.44
N LEU A 626 3.80 37.38 -4.62
CA LEU A 626 2.70 38.18 -5.15
C LEU A 626 2.32 39.33 -4.22
N ALA A 627 2.46 39.14 -2.91
CA ALA A 627 2.24 40.18 -1.89
C ALA A 627 3.41 41.16 -1.79
N ALA A 628 4.65 40.73 -2.03
CA ALA A 628 5.87 41.53 -1.94
C ALA A 628 6.19 42.32 -3.22
N SER A 629 5.63 41.95 -4.37
CA SER A 629 5.82 42.70 -5.63
C SER A 629 5.16 44.08 -5.53
N PRO A 630 5.92 45.19 -5.68
CA PRO A 630 5.37 46.52 -5.59
C PRO A 630 4.30 46.73 -6.66
N ALA A 631 3.20 47.35 -6.24
CA ALA A 631 2.09 47.71 -7.09
C ALA A 631 2.52 48.76 -8.14
N ASP A 632 3.12 48.32 -9.25
CA ASP A 632 3.15 49.11 -10.47
C ASP A 632 1.78 49.01 -11.16
N GLY A 633 0.92 49.98 -10.82
CA GLY A 633 0.34 50.84 -11.85
C GLY A 633 -0.66 50.28 -12.85
N ASP A 634 -1.30 49.12 -12.66
CA ASP A 634 -2.59 48.84 -13.34
C ASP A 634 -3.36 47.69 -12.67
N ARG A 635 -4.14 47.98 -11.61
CA ARG A 635 -5.06 47.02 -11.00
C ARG A 635 -6.45 47.66 -10.81
N ARG A 636 -7.15 47.87 -11.94
CA ARG A 636 -8.62 47.99 -11.94
C ARG A 636 -9.25 46.62 -11.69
N ASP A 637 -10.14 46.58 -10.71
CA ASP A 637 -11.25 45.63 -10.57
C ASP A 637 -10.98 44.16 -10.94
N GLY A 638 -10.30 43.48 -10.02
CA GLY A 638 -10.19 42.03 -10.03
C GLY A 638 -9.09 41.61 -9.08
N LYS A 639 -9.45 40.97 -7.95
CA LYS A 639 -8.48 40.25 -7.13
C LYS A 639 -7.60 39.42 -8.09
N PRO A 640 -6.25 39.50 -8.04
CA PRO A 640 -5.41 38.58 -8.78
C PRO A 640 -5.49 37.22 -8.09
N GLY A 641 -6.66 36.60 -8.16
CA GLY A 641 -6.88 35.25 -7.70
C GLY A 641 -6.22 34.37 -8.74
N LEU A 642 -5.33 33.48 -8.29
CA LEU A 642 -4.84 32.34 -9.07
C LEU A 642 -5.93 31.87 -10.06
N THR A 643 -5.47 31.46 -11.25
CA THR A 643 -6.30 30.77 -12.26
C THR A 643 -7.28 29.81 -11.60
N ARG A 644 -8.46 29.59 -12.19
CA ARG A 644 -9.47 28.66 -11.65
C ARG A 644 -8.84 27.33 -11.20
N GLU A 645 -7.90 26.82 -11.99
CA GLU A 645 -7.06 25.66 -11.70
C GLU A 645 -6.20 25.78 -10.43
N GLY A 646 -5.53 26.92 -10.20
CA GLY A 646 -4.76 27.17 -8.98
C GLY A 646 -5.64 27.32 -7.73
N ARG A 647 -6.90 27.76 -7.87
CA ARG A 647 -7.86 27.78 -6.75
C ARG A 647 -8.39 26.37 -6.42
N GLU A 648 -8.64 25.55 -7.45
CA GLU A 648 -9.04 24.16 -7.30
C GLU A 648 -7.90 23.31 -6.69
N ARG A 649 -6.66 23.47 -7.16
CA ARG A 649 -5.44 22.87 -6.57
C ARG A 649 -5.27 23.23 -5.11
N ARG A 650 -5.42 24.51 -4.73
CA ARG A 650 -5.34 24.91 -3.31
C ARG A 650 -6.43 24.29 -2.44
N SER A 651 -7.65 24.15 -2.98
CA SER A 651 -8.73 23.46 -2.26
C SER A 651 -8.42 21.97 -2.06
N GLN A 652 -7.80 21.33 -3.06
CA GLN A 652 -7.34 19.95 -2.97
C GLN A 652 -6.22 19.78 -1.93
N LEU A 653 -5.21 20.66 -1.93
CA LEU A 653 -4.15 20.67 -0.93
C LEU A 653 -4.70 20.84 0.49
N SER A 654 -5.65 21.75 0.69
CA SER A 654 -6.32 21.94 1.99
C SER A 654 -7.10 20.69 2.43
N SER A 655 -7.75 20.00 1.49
CA SER A 655 -8.48 18.75 1.75
C SER A 655 -7.54 17.61 2.17
N LEU A 656 -6.37 17.49 1.53
CA LEU A 656 -5.35 16.50 1.87
C LEU A 656 -4.69 16.76 3.23
N VAL A 657 -4.39 18.02 3.57
CA VAL A 657 -3.80 18.38 4.87
C VAL A 657 -4.78 18.16 6.03
N LYS A 658 -6.08 18.38 5.80
CA LYS A 658 -7.15 18.16 6.78
C LYS A 658 -7.65 16.71 6.82
N ALA A 659 -6.97 15.79 6.11
CA ALA A 659 -7.35 14.39 6.09
C ALA A 659 -7.28 13.76 7.49
N PRO A 660 -8.19 12.81 7.79
CA PRO A 660 -8.07 11.98 8.99
C PRO A 660 -6.77 11.16 8.96
N PRO A 661 -6.31 10.64 10.11
CA PRO A 661 -5.10 9.85 10.17
C PRO A 661 -5.20 8.63 9.26
N LEU A 662 -4.13 8.38 8.51
CA LEU A 662 -4.00 7.22 7.66
C LEU A 662 -3.50 6.05 8.51
N SER A 663 -4.25 4.97 8.59
CA SER A 663 -3.77 3.72 9.21
C SER A 663 -2.69 3.12 8.33
N LEU A 664 -1.59 2.63 8.90
CA LEU A 664 -0.55 1.84 8.23
C LEU A 664 -0.02 0.80 9.21
N LEU A 665 -0.27 -0.50 8.95
CA LEU A 665 0.13 -1.64 9.81
C LEU A 665 -0.33 -1.62 11.29
N GLY A 666 -1.19 -0.69 11.69
CA GLY A 666 -1.58 -0.48 13.10
C GLY A 666 -1.10 0.86 13.66
N ASP A 667 -0.20 1.54 12.96
CA ASP A 667 0.24 2.90 13.25
C ASP A 667 -0.63 3.93 12.51
N PHE A 668 -0.71 5.13 13.06
CA PHE A 668 -1.48 6.23 12.49
C PHE A 668 -0.55 7.32 11.96
N VAL A 669 -0.52 7.50 10.65
CA VAL A 669 0.23 8.57 9.99
C VAL A 669 -0.66 9.80 9.86
N TRP A 670 -0.29 10.84 10.59
CA TRP A 670 -0.94 12.15 10.54
C TRP A 670 -0.28 12.99 9.44
N VAL A 671 -0.89 13.04 8.25
CA VAL A 671 -0.41 13.83 7.11
C VAL A 671 -0.10 15.27 7.52
N ARG A 672 -1.00 15.87 8.31
CA ARG A 672 -0.83 17.21 8.88
C ARG A 672 0.47 17.36 9.69
N ALA A 673 0.78 16.42 10.58
CA ALA A 673 1.94 16.50 11.45
C ALA A 673 3.25 16.28 10.66
N CYS A 674 3.25 15.37 9.69
CA CYS A 674 4.41 15.14 8.81
C CYS A 674 4.72 16.38 7.95
N VAL A 675 3.70 16.97 7.33
CA VAL A 675 3.85 18.20 6.53
C VAL A 675 4.29 19.37 7.40
N GLN A 676 3.70 19.51 8.59
CA GLN A 676 4.10 20.52 9.58
C GLN A 676 5.58 20.38 9.95
N HIS A 677 6.02 19.18 10.32
CA HIS A 677 7.42 18.93 10.68
C HIS A 677 8.37 19.21 9.53
N HIS A 678 8.04 18.78 8.31
CA HIS A 678 8.86 19.02 7.13
C HIS A 678 8.99 20.52 6.83
N LEU A 679 7.87 21.26 6.82
CA LEU A 679 7.89 22.71 6.61
C LEU A 679 8.64 23.45 7.74
N ASP A 680 8.44 23.05 9.01
CA ASP A 680 9.18 23.63 10.13
C ASP A 680 10.69 23.43 9.98
N ALA A 681 11.12 22.21 9.63
CA ALA A 681 12.53 21.88 9.40
C ALA A 681 13.11 22.62 8.18
N SER A 682 12.38 22.66 7.06
CA SER A 682 12.79 23.38 5.86
C SER A 682 12.92 24.88 6.11
N PHE A 683 11.92 25.51 6.74
CA PHE A 683 11.98 26.93 7.10
C PHE A 683 13.10 27.23 8.11
N TYR A 684 13.34 26.34 9.07
CA TYR A 684 14.48 26.48 9.98
C TYR A 684 15.82 26.40 9.24
N ASN A 685 16.04 25.36 8.43
CA ASN A 685 17.28 25.20 7.70
C ASN A 685 17.54 26.35 6.72
N LEU A 686 16.51 26.79 5.98
CA LEU A 686 16.63 27.92 5.06
C LEU A 686 16.90 29.25 5.78
N THR A 687 16.27 29.49 6.93
CA THR A 687 16.59 30.69 7.75
C THR A 687 18.00 30.64 8.34
N THR A 688 18.55 29.45 8.66
CA THR A 688 19.96 29.34 9.09
C THR A 688 20.95 29.64 7.97
N VAL A 689 20.60 29.37 6.70
CA VAL A 689 21.44 29.69 5.54
C VAL A 689 21.36 31.19 5.19
N ALA A 690 20.17 31.78 5.23
CA ALA A 690 19.94 33.19 4.91
C ALA A 690 19.12 33.87 6.02
N LEU A 691 19.84 34.45 7.00
CA LEU A 691 19.22 35.09 8.17
C LEU A 691 18.29 36.26 7.82
N HIS A 692 18.51 36.95 6.68
CA HIS A 692 17.70 38.10 6.27
C HIS A 692 16.29 37.73 5.79
N ASP A 693 16.07 36.49 5.33
CA ASP A 693 14.78 36.01 4.81
C ASP A 693 13.81 35.56 5.91
N TRP A 694 14.19 35.70 7.18
CA TRP A 694 13.38 35.28 8.33
C TRP A 694 11.96 35.87 8.30
N LYS A 695 11.80 37.12 7.82
CA LYS A 695 10.49 37.80 7.75
C LYS A 695 9.58 37.14 6.72
N THR A 696 10.13 36.83 5.55
CA THR A 696 9.44 36.12 4.48
C THR A 696 8.95 34.75 4.96
N TYR A 697 9.78 34.00 5.70
CA TYR A 697 9.40 32.71 6.27
C TYR A 697 8.40 32.83 7.43
N ALA A 698 8.45 33.91 8.22
CA ALA A 698 7.46 34.19 9.26
C ALA A 698 6.07 34.51 8.65
N GLU A 699 6.04 35.25 7.55
CA GLU A 699 4.81 35.50 6.78
C GLU A 699 4.26 34.21 6.18
N MET A 700 5.10 33.34 5.62
CA MET A 700 4.69 32.01 5.14
C MET A 700 4.08 31.14 6.27
N ARG A 701 4.68 31.15 7.48
CA ARG A 701 4.12 30.43 8.65
C ARG A 701 2.75 30.97 9.05
N SER A 702 2.57 32.29 9.04
CA SER A 702 1.28 32.93 9.35
C SER A 702 0.21 32.55 8.31
N LEU A 703 0.54 32.63 7.02
CA LEU A 703 -0.34 32.23 5.92
C LEU A 703 -0.72 30.75 6.00
N ALA A 704 0.24 29.89 6.29
CA ALA A 704 0.02 28.46 6.44
C ALA A 704 -0.88 28.12 7.64
N THR A 705 -0.77 28.88 8.73
CA THR A 705 -1.65 28.77 9.89
C THR A 705 -3.08 29.20 9.56
N GLU A 706 -3.26 30.35 8.89
CA GLU A 706 -4.58 30.88 8.54
C GLU A 706 -5.33 29.98 7.54
N ARG A 707 -4.63 29.47 6.51
CA ARG A 707 -5.27 28.79 5.36
C ARG A 707 -5.33 27.28 5.49
N PHE A 708 -4.25 26.65 5.94
CA PHE A 708 -4.15 25.19 6.07
C PHE A 708 -4.40 24.73 7.51
N GLY A 709 -4.46 25.66 8.47
CA GLY A 709 -4.66 25.35 9.87
C GLY A 709 -3.44 24.71 10.51
N LEU A 710 -2.26 24.76 9.88
CA LEU A 710 -1.03 24.18 10.40
C LEU A 710 -0.58 24.95 11.66
N SER A 711 -0.22 24.23 12.72
CA SER A 711 0.45 24.85 13.87
C SER A 711 1.94 24.80 13.57
N PHE A 712 2.73 25.82 13.87
CA PHE A 712 4.18 25.71 13.74
C PHE A 712 4.78 25.83 15.12
N THR A 713 5.90 25.14 15.35
CA THR A 713 6.67 25.40 16.57
C THR A 713 7.20 26.83 16.49
N ASN A 714 7.11 27.55 17.61
CA ASN A 714 7.75 28.86 17.72
C ASN A 714 9.24 28.63 17.57
N THR A 715 9.80 29.00 16.42
CA THR A 715 11.24 28.96 16.23
C THR A 715 11.87 29.95 17.17
N HIS A 716 12.38 29.45 18.29
CA HIS A 716 13.33 30.14 19.14
C HIS A 716 14.74 30.17 18.51
N LEU A 717 14.84 30.31 17.18
CA LEU A 717 15.95 31.09 16.60
C LEU A 717 15.74 32.47 17.19
N PRO A 718 16.61 32.93 18.09
CA PRO A 718 16.28 33.81 19.20
C PRO A 718 15.16 34.77 18.80
N ALA A 719 13.92 34.38 19.06
CA ALA A 719 12.76 35.22 18.82
C ALA A 719 12.76 36.42 19.79
N VAL A 720 13.64 36.34 20.81
CA VAL A 720 14.10 37.46 21.65
C VAL A 720 14.86 38.51 20.84
N ALA A 721 15.35 38.19 19.63
CA ALA A 721 16.02 39.10 18.70
C ALA A 721 15.10 39.78 17.68
N CYS A 722 13.79 39.47 17.64
CA CYS A 722 12.88 39.95 16.58
C CYS A 722 11.46 40.31 17.09
N LEU A 723 11.31 40.87 18.30
CA LEU A 723 10.12 41.66 18.63
C LEU A 723 10.02 42.87 17.66
N PRO A 724 8.80 43.36 17.32
CA PRO A 724 8.65 44.52 16.46
C PRO A 724 9.32 45.73 17.13
N GLY A 725 10.52 46.08 16.67
CA GLY A 725 11.35 47.14 17.25
C GLY A 725 12.82 46.79 17.47
N GLN A 726 13.23 45.52 17.33
CA GLN A 726 14.63 45.12 17.38
C GLN A 726 15.02 44.40 16.10
N THR A 727 15.42 45.16 15.09
CA THR A 727 16.26 44.64 14.03
C THR A 727 17.59 44.21 14.65
N LEU A 728 18.04 42.98 14.39
CA LEU A 728 19.45 42.66 14.34
C LEU A 728 20.06 43.65 13.34
N TYR A 729 20.53 44.78 13.85
CA TYR A 729 21.45 45.60 13.11
C TYR A 729 22.70 44.76 12.98
N GLU A 730 23.03 44.46 11.73
CA GLU A 730 24.18 43.71 11.25
C GLU A 730 25.45 44.44 11.71
N GLY A 731 25.88 44.18 12.94
CA GLY A 731 26.99 44.89 13.57
C GLY A 731 27.89 43.93 14.33
N LEU A 732 29.19 44.20 14.28
CA LEU A 732 30.22 43.44 14.98
C LEU A 732 29.96 43.39 16.49
N ASP A 733 30.11 42.19 17.06
CA ASP A 733 30.00 41.95 18.51
C ASP A 733 31.16 42.64 19.27
N VAL A 734 30.86 43.18 20.46
CA VAL A 734 31.83 43.81 21.37
C VAL A 734 33.00 42.87 21.69
N LEU A 735 32.77 41.56 21.82
CA LEU A 735 33.86 40.59 22.05
C LEU A 735 34.81 40.47 20.86
N GLN A 736 34.28 40.51 19.64
CA GLN A 736 35.07 40.45 18.42
C GLN A 736 35.88 41.74 18.25
N ILE A 737 35.29 42.89 18.58
CA ILE A 737 35.97 44.19 18.62
C ILE A 737 37.06 44.19 19.70
N MET A 738 36.80 43.64 20.89
CA MET A 738 37.79 43.53 21.97
C MET A 738 39.01 42.71 21.53
N ARG A 739 38.80 41.54 20.92
CA ARG A 739 39.89 40.67 20.42
C ARG A 739 40.74 41.38 19.36
N ASN A 740 40.10 42.17 18.51
CA ASN A 740 40.74 42.84 17.37
C ASN A 740 40.73 44.38 17.50
N ILE A 741 40.96 44.90 18.71
CA ILE A 741 40.87 46.35 18.97
C ILE A 741 41.86 47.15 18.10
N HIS A 742 43.01 46.56 17.78
CA HIS A 742 44.04 47.14 16.93
C HIS A 742 43.59 47.28 15.46
N VAL A 743 42.69 46.42 14.98
CA VAL A 743 42.07 46.54 13.64
C VAL A 743 40.95 47.57 13.69
N PHE A 744 40.13 47.51 14.75
CA PHE A 744 38.98 48.40 14.91
C PHE A 744 39.38 49.89 14.91
N VAL A 745 40.40 50.27 15.68
CA VAL A 745 40.84 51.68 15.78
C VAL A 745 41.44 52.24 14.49
N VAL A 746 41.93 51.38 13.60
CA VAL A 746 42.50 51.75 12.30
C VAL A 746 41.41 51.82 11.22
N CYS A 747 40.50 50.84 11.20
CA CYS A 747 39.52 50.69 10.14
C CYS A 747 38.23 51.51 10.35
N PHE A 748 37.91 51.92 11.59
CA PHE A 748 36.68 52.65 11.88
C PHE A 748 36.91 54.14 12.09
N ARG A 749 35.94 54.96 11.70
CA ARG A 749 35.90 56.40 11.97
C ARG A 749 34.69 56.73 12.82
N TYR A 750 34.90 57.50 13.89
CA TYR A 750 33.82 57.93 14.76
C TYR A 750 33.09 59.15 14.20
N ASN A 751 31.79 59.00 13.93
CA ASN A 751 30.90 60.12 13.60
C ASN A 751 30.26 60.64 14.89
N LEU A 752 30.73 61.80 15.34
CA LEU A 752 30.25 62.44 16.57
C LEU A 752 28.76 62.82 16.51
N ASN A 753 28.25 63.24 15.33
CA ASN A 753 26.88 63.73 15.20
C ASN A 753 25.86 62.61 15.40
N ASN A 754 26.15 61.44 14.85
CA ASN A 754 25.26 60.28 14.90
C ASN A 754 25.66 59.29 16.02
N GLN A 755 26.77 59.54 16.72
CA GLN A 755 27.35 58.64 17.73
C GLN A 755 27.51 57.20 17.22
N ILE A 756 27.93 57.07 15.95
CA ILE A 756 28.18 55.79 15.29
C ILE A 756 29.62 55.71 14.83
N PHE A 757 30.21 54.53 14.91
CA PHE A 757 31.41 54.18 14.17
C PHE A 757 31.01 53.67 12.80
N VAL A 758 31.67 54.17 11.77
CA VAL A 758 31.50 53.72 10.38
C VAL A 758 32.83 53.18 9.89
N GLU A 759 32.78 52.00 9.29
CA GLU A 759 33.95 51.40 8.66
C GLU A 759 34.45 52.25 7.47
N SER A 760 35.76 52.40 7.35
CA SER A 760 36.39 53.08 6.24
C SER A 760 36.33 52.21 4.98
N ALA A 761 35.87 52.76 3.86
CA ALA A 761 35.77 52.06 2.57
C ALA A 761 37.09 51.45 2.05
N ALA A 762 38.24 51.84 2.62
CA ALA A 762 39.54 51.27 2.29
C ALA A 762 39.83 49.92 2.97
N ALA A 763 39.01 49.48 3.94
CA ALA A 763 39.30 48.31 4.77
C ALA A 763 38.67 47.00 4.29
N THR A 764 37.60 47.04 3.47
CA THR A 764 36.81 45.84 3.15
C THR A 764 36.24 45.89 1.73
N GLU A 765 36.38 44.79 0.97
CA GLU A 765 35.84 44.58 -0.40
C GLU A 765 34.32 44.24 -0.42
N GLY A 766 33.61 44.50 0.67
CA GLY A 766 32.19 44.13 0.84
C GLY A 766 31.21 45.13 0.22
N LYS A 767 30.03 44.66 -0.20
CA LYS A 767 28.94 45.52 -0.74
C LYS A 767 28.31 46.48 0.30
N HIS A 768 28.52 46.23 1.60
CA HIS A 768 27.96 47.01 2.69
C HIS A 768 29.05 47.40 3.69
N LEU A 769 28.98 48.62 4.23
CA LEU A 769 29.89 49.12 5.26
C LEU A 769 29.34 48.77 6.65
N ASN A 770 30.18 48.23 7.53
CA ASN A 770 29.75 47.95 8.89
C ASN A 770 29.60 49.25 9.70
N THR A 771 28.56 49.31 10.52
CA THR A 771 28.34 50.42 11.46
C THR A 771 28.14 49.90 12.86
N ILE A 772 28.77 50.56 13.85
CA ILE A 772 28.60 50.23 15.26
C ILE A 772 27.96 51.42 15.95
N SER A 773 26.89 51.15 16.68
CA SER A 773 26.08 52.13 17.38
C SER A 773 25.85 51.69 18.82
N ILE A 774 25.40 52.60 19.67
CA ILE A 774 25.09 52.32 21.08
C ILE A 774 24.12 51.13 21.23
N ARG A 775 23.21 50.94 20.27
CA ARG A 775 22.26 49.81 20.28
C ARG A 775 22.96 48.45 20.12
N HIS A 776 24.01 48.38 19.32
CA HIS A 776 24.81 47.16 19.14
C HIS A 776 25.57 46.79 20.42
N VAL A 777 26.14 47.79 21.09
CA VAL A 777 26.83 47.63 22.38
C VAL A 777 25.83 47.15 23.44
N ALA A 778 24.65 47.76 23.52
CA ALA A 778 23.60 47.36 24.45
C ALA A 778 23.13 45.91 24.23
N ASN A 779 23.03 45.47 22.97
CA ASN A 779 22.70 44.08 22.64
C ASN A 779 23.80 43.11 23.05
N SER A 780 25.07 43.48 22.83
CA SER A 780 26.22 42.67 23.25
C SER A 780 26.25 42.50 24.78
N ILE A 781 25.91 43.55 25.54
CA ILE A 781 25.78 43.49 27.01
C ILE A 781 24.64 42.56 27.45
N LYS A 782 23.50 42.57 26.73
CA LYS A 782 22.37 41.68 27.04
C LYS A 782 22.69 40.20 26.81
N ILE A 783 23.45 39.90 25.75
CA ILE A 783 23.79 38.51 25.37
C ILE A 783 24.84 37.94 26.32
N HIS A 784 25.85 38.73 26.68
CA HIS A 784 27.05 38.22 27.33
C HIS A 784 27.24 38.68 28.79
N GLY A 785 26.37 39.56 29.28
CA GLY A 785 26.40 40.09 30.65
C GLY A 785 27.35 41.28 30.86
N GLY A 786 27.15 41.99 31.96
CA GLY A 786 27.87 43.25 32.28
C GLY A 786 29.39 43.10 32.48
N GLY A 787 29.89 41.90 32.76
CA GLY A 787 31.32 41.65 33.00
C GLY A 787 32.22 41.89 31.78
N ILE A 788 31.64 41.97 30.57
CA ILE A 788 32.40 42.31 29.36
C ILE A 788 32.77 43.78 29.29
N MET A 789 32.03 44.66 29.99
CA MET A 789 32.34 46.08 30.01
C MET A 789 33.69 46.33 30.69
N ASP A 790 33.91 45.75 31.87
CA ASP A 790 35.15 45.95 32.62
C ASP A 790 36.38 45.38 31.89
N THR A 791 36.23 44.22 31.26
CA THR A 791 37.30 43.60 30.48
C THR A 791 37.61 44.40 29.22
N THR A 792 36.60 44.85 28.48
CA THR A 792 36.77 45.68 27.27
C THR A 792 37.44 47.02 27.60
N VAL A 793 37.03 47.65 28.70
CA VAL A 793 37.63 48.90 29.19
C VAL A 793 39.09 48.68 29.59
N ASN A 794 39.42 47.59 30.27
CA ASN A 794 40.80 47.26 30.64
C ASN A 794 41.69 47.04 29.39
N PHE A 795 41.20 46.29 28.39
CA PHE A 795 41.92 46.09 27.12
C PHE A 795 42.13 47.40 26.36
N ALA A 796 41.12 48.28 26.32
CA ALA A 796 41.24 49.60 25.70
C ALA A 796 42.28 50.48 26.43
N TYR A 797 42.35 50.43 27.76
CA TYR A 797 43.38 51.13 28.53
C TYR A 797 44.80 50.59 28.27
N GLN A 798 44.96 49.26 28.16
CA GLN A 798 46.24 48.65 27.81
C GLN A 798 46.71 49.08 26.41
N PHE A 799 45.79 49.12 25.44
CA PHE A 799 46.08 49.63 24.09
C PHE A 799 46.45 51.12 24.11
N LEU A 800 45.69 51.94 24.84
CA LEU A 800 45.99 53.37 25.01
C LEU A 800 47.36 53.59 25.65
N LYS A 801 47.76 52.79 26.64
CA LYS A 801 49.09 52.87 27.27
C LYS A 801 50.21 52.68 26.25
N GLN A 802 50.09 51.69 25.36
CA GLN A 802 51.08 51.45 24.30
C GLN A 802 51.12 52.60 23.29
N ARG A 803 49.97 53.10 22.83
CA ARG A 803 49.90 54.20 21.86
C ARG A 803 50.32 55.54 22.45
N LEU A 804 50.02 55.82 23.72
CA LEU A 804 50.50 57.01 24.44
C LEU A 804 52.02 56.97 24.68
N PHE A 805 52.60 55.78 24.84
CA PHE A 805 54.05 55.64 24.89
C PHE A 805 54.68 56.04 23.54
N LEU A 806 54.15 55.55 22.41
CA LEU A 806 54.57 55.99 21.07
C LEU A 806 54.36 57.49 20.84
N PHE A 807 53.25 58.05 21.32
CA PHE A 807 52.99 59.49 21.30
C PHE A 807 54.04 60.27 22.08
N SER A 808 54.45 59.77 23.25
CA SER A 808 55.51 60.40 24.05
C SER A 808 56.86 60.34 23.32
N GLN A 809 57.22 59.20 22.72
CA GLN A 809 58.45 59.06 21.95
C GLN A 809 58.51 60.06 20.78
N PHE A 810 57.38 60.25 20.09
CA PHE A 810 57.27 61.26 19.03
C PHE A 810 57.49 62.69 19.53
N LEU A 811 56.94 63.05 20.70
CA LEU A 811 57.13 64.39 21.28
C LEU A 811 58.56 64.61 21.80
N PHE A 812 59.25 63.54 22.18
CA PHE A 812 60.64 63.59 22.67
C PHE A 812 61.69 63.48 21.56
N ASP A 813 61.30 63.25 20.31
CA ASP A 813 62.18 63.31 19.15
C ASP A 813 62.85 64.69 19.07
N ASP A 814 64.19 64.73 19.06
CA ASP A 814 64.97 65.96 19.09
C ASP A 814 64.68 66.89 17.90
N HIS A 815 64.31 66.35 16.74
CA HIS A 815 63.97 67.15 15.56
C HIS A 815 62.62 67.87 15.72
N ILE A 816 61.68 67.29 16.47
CA ILE A 816 60.33 67.85 16.69
C ILE A 816 60.34 68.73 17.95
N LYS A 817 60.91 68.24 19.04
CA LYS A 817 61.03 68.93 20.33
C LYS A 817 61.75 70.26 20.22
N SER A 818 62.89 70.31 19.53
CA SER A 818 63.67 71.54 19.34
C SER A 818 62.88 72.63 18.61
N ARG A 819 62.02 72.25 17.66
CA ARG A 819 61.15 73.16 16.90
C ARG A 819 59.96 73.64 17.73
N LEU A 820 59.30 72.73 18.43
CA LEU A 820 58.21 73.07 19.34
C LEU A 820 58.68 74.01 20.46
N ILE A 821 59.88 73.82 21.02
CA ILE A 821 60.44 74.72 22.04
C ILE A 821 60.72 76.12 21.48
N LYS A 822 61.21 76.23 20.24
CA LYS A 822 61.41 77.54 19.58
C LYS A 822 60.08 78.28 19.41
N ASP A 823 59.03 77.57 19.03
CA ASP A 823 57.70 78.15 18.86
C ASP A 823 57.02 78.48 20.19
N VAL A 824 57.20 77.65 21.23
CA VAL A 824 56.72 77.95 22.58
C VAL A 824 57.42 79.19 23.15
N ARG A 825 58.74 79.34 22.95
CA ARG A 825 59.47 80.55 23.37
C ARG A 825 58.93 81.80 22.68
N TYR A 826 58.72 81.72 21.36
CA TYR A 826 58.12 82.81 20.60
C TYR A 826 56.70 83.17 21.08
N PHE A 827 55.85 82.16 21.27
CA PHE A 827 54.48 82.38 21.75
C PHE A 827 54.42 83.00 23.15
N ARG A 828 55.39 82.64 24.02
CA ARG A 828 55.51 83.26 25.35
C ARG A 828 56.04 84.69 25.30
N LEU A 829 56.96 85.00 24.38
CA LEU A 829 57.55 86.33 24.21
C LEU A 829 56.56 87.33 23.60
N GLU A 830 55.73 86.92 22.64
CA GLU A 830 54.79 87.80 21.94
C GLU A 830 53.34 87.69 22.45
N ARG A 831 53.14 87.16 23.66
CA ARG A 831 51.82 86.86 24.24
C ARG A 831 50.88 88.08 24.28
N GLY A 832 51.44 89.29 24.47
CA GLY A 832 50.72 90.55 24.48
C GLY A 832 50.33 91.09 23.09
N ASN A 833 51.10 90.80 22.04
CA ASN A 833 50.90 91.36 20.68
C ASN A 833 49.97 90.52 19.79
N ILE A 834 49.83 89.22 20.07
CA ILE A 834 49.12 88.29 19.17
C ILE A 834 47.72 87.90 19.71
N GLY A 835 47.24 88.54 20.79
CA GLY A 835 45.91 88.28 21.34
C GLY A 835 45.65 86.80 21.64
N ASN A 836 46.66 86.10 22.19
CA ASN A 836 46.66 84.66 22.44
C ASN A 836 46.43 83.75 21.21
N ARG A 837 46.56 84.25 19.97
CA ARG A 837 46.41 83.43 18.74
C ARG A 837 47.78 83.07 18.16
N TYR A 838 47.89 81.92 17.50
CA TYR A 838 49.12 81.50 16.84
C TYR A 838 49.08 81.92 15.35
N PRO A 839 50.10 82.61 14.80
CA PRO A 839 50.06 83.13 13.42
C PRO A 839 50.03 82.03 12.34
N PHE A 840 49.13 82.16 11.36
CA PHE A 840 48.97 81.21 10.26
C PHE A 840 50.25 81.03 9.43
N ALA A 841 50.94 82.12 9.10
CA ALA A 841 52.18 82.09 8.31
C ALA A 841 53.28 81.24 8.97
N ARG A 842 53.28 81.15 10.31
CA ARG A 842 54.24 80.36 11.06
C ARG A 842 53.84 78.89 11.13
N ALA A 843 52.54 78.60 11.24
CA ALA A 843 52.01 77.24 11.15
C ALA A 843 52.30 76.60 9.77
N ASP A 844 52.18 77.39 8.70
CA ASP A 844 52.51 76.94 7.34
C ASP A 844 54.02 76.70 7.17
N ARG A 845 54.88 77.56 7.74
CA ARG A 845 56.33 77.32 7.80
C ARG A 845 56.67 76.04 8.57
N PHE A 846 56.06 75.83 9.73
CA PHE A 846 56.24 74.63 10.54
C PHE A 846 55.86 73.36 9.76
N ASN A 847 54.72 73.36 9.08
CA ASN A 847 54.30 72.25 8.21
C ASN A 847 55.29 72.00 7.06
N LYS A 848 55.76 73.05 6.38
CA LYS A 848 56.76 72.95 5.30
C LYS A 848 58.11 72.41 5.80
N GLU A 849 58.55 72.82 6.98
CA GLU A 849 59.79 72.36 7.59
C GLU A 849 59.71 70.92 8.11
N ILE A 850 58.55 70.46 8.57
CA ILE A 850 58.34 69.06 8.98
C ILE A 850 58.31 68.14 7.77
N ARG A 851 57.74 68.57 6.63
CA ARG A 851 57.79 67.78 5.39
C ARG A 851 59.23 67.51 4.90
N LYS A 852 60.20 68.36 5.25
CA LYS A 852 61.62 68.16 4.93
C LYS A 852 62.30 67.06 5.76
N LEU A 853 61.69 66.60 6.85
CA LEU A 853 62.24 65.54 7.71
C LEU A 853 62.09 64.12 7.12
N GLY A 854 61.42 63.99 5.97
CA GLY A 854 61.33 62.76 5.20
C GLY A 854 59.89 62.30 4.99
N VAL A 855 59.68 61.68 3.83
CA VAL A 855 58.49 60.88 3.50
C VAL A 855 58.92 59.42 3.63
N SER A 856 58.14 58.58 4.32
CA SER A 856 58.52 57.18 4.44
C SER A 856 58.37 56.43 3.11
N ALA A 857 59.36 55.58 2.81
CA ALA A 857 59.53 54.94 1.50
C ALA A 857 58.41 53.97 1.10
N GLU A 858 57.59 53.49 2.04
CA GLU A 858 56.60 52.43 1.77
C GLU A 858 55.14 52.94 1.56
N GLU A 859 54.78 54.15 2.02
CA GLU A 859 53.38 54.61 2.03
C GLU A 859 53.17 56.06 1.54
N GLY A 860 54.23 56.81 1.21
CA GLY A 860 54.09 58.22 0.76
C GLY A 860 53.57 59.19 1.82
N LEU A 861 53.39 58.75 3.07
CA LEU A 861 52.85 59.55 4.18
C LEU A 861 53.93 60.43 4.83
N THR A 862 53.56 61.66 5.17
CA THR A 862 54.44 62.56 5.94
C THR A 862 54.50 62.14 7.41
N VAL A 863 55.57 62.51 8.10
CA VAL A 863 55.72 62.30 9.55
C VAL A 863 54.53 62.87 10.34
N LEU A 864 53.95 63.97 9.86
CA LEU A 864 52.78 64.61 10.47
C LEU A 864 51.47 63.85 10.19
N ASP A 865 51.37 63.17 9.05
CA ASP A 865 50.20 62.34 8.73
C ASP A 865 50.19 61.05 9.56
N ARG A 866 51.36 60.45 9.82
CA ARG A 866 51.48 59.34 10.79
C ARG A 866 51.07 59.76 12.19
N PHE A 867 51.42 60.97 12.59
CA PHE A 867 50.98 61.52 13.87
C PHE A 867 49.46 61.75 13.92
N ARG A 868 48.85 62.21 12.82
CA ARG A 868 47.38 62.32 12.71
C ARG A 868 46.70 60.95 12.79
N MET A 869 47.26 59.92 12.17
CA MET A 869 46.75 58.55 12.28
C MET A 869 46.83 58.05 13.72
N LEU A 870 47.97 58.25 14.40
CA LEU A 870 48.12 57.90 15.81
C LEU A 870 47.11 58.62 16.72
N LEU A 871 46.89 59.92 16.50
CA LEU A 871 45.86 60.68 17.23
C LEU A 871 44.45 60.18 16.94
N THR A 872 44.18 59.76 15.70
CA THR A 872 42.89 59.20 15.31
C THR A 872 42.65 57.84 15.96
N GLU A 873 43.67 56.97 16.01
CA GLU A 873 43.60 55.68 16.71
C GLU A 873 43.34 55.85 18.22
N ILE A 874 44.07 56.78 18.86
CA ILE A 874 43.86 57.14 20.28
C ILE A 874 42.44 57.69 20.49
N GLY A 875 41.99 58.59 19.59
CA GLY A 875 40.65 59.17 19.62
C GLY A 875 39.55 58.12 19.45
N ASN A 876 39.72 57.18 18.52
CA ASN A 876 38.80 56.07 18.28
C ASN A 876 38.72 55.12 19.48
N ALA A 877 39.85 54.79 20.10
CA ALA A 877 39.87 53.96 21.32
C ALA A 877 39.15 54.65 22.48
N MET A 878 39.37 55.95 22.71
CA MET A 878 38.65 56.72 23.73
C MET A 878 37.16 56.87 23.41
N GLY A 879 36.81 57.11 22.15
CA GLY A 879 35.43 57.17 21.67
C GLY A 879 34.70 55.85 21.87
N TYR A 880 35.39 54.73 21.70
CA TYR A 880 34.86 53.40 21.95
C TYR A 880 34.61 53.16 23.44
N VAL A 881 35.56 53.50 24.32
CA VAL A 881 35.35 53.44 25.79
C VAL A 881 34.18 54.32 26.22
N ARG A 882 34.01 55.49 25.61
CA ARG A 882 32.87 56.39 25.85
C ARG A 882 31.54 55.83 25.35
N MET A 883 31.53 55.03 24.29
CA MET A 883 30.33 54.39 23.76
C MET A 883 29.95 53.13 24.55
N VAL A 884 30.94 52.46 25.14
CA VAL A 884 30.75 51.26 25.99
C VAL A 884 30.29 51.61 27.40
N ARG A 885 30.76 52.73 27.96
CA ARG A 885 30.24 53.32 29.20
C ARG A 885 28.92 54.02 28.96
#